data_AF-A0A069ZS72-F1
#
_entry.id   AF-A0A069ZS72-F1
#
_cell.length_a   1.000
_cell.length_b   1.000
_cell.length_c   1.000
_cell.angle_alpha   90.00
_cell.angle_beta   90.00
_cell.angle_gamma   90.00
#
_symmetry.space_group_name_H-M   'P 1'
#
loop_
_entity.id
_entity.type
_entity.pdbx_description
1 polymer ?
#
loop_
_entity_poly.entity_id
_entity_poly.type
_entity_poly.pdbx_seq_one_letter_code
_entity_poly.pdbx_strand_id
1 'polypeptide(L)'
;MDYLEKLQSLMENHPSDFFSLWEEYCFNDVVSGDELIVLLEKIKSSSIAPAFGKIAESVIPLWEQLPESEEKDKVLSLVFDIQTTNSKRLLELALQQVKKYEDSPNYKEALRIVGLRDGIFFTHCLRHFALLMHLCEGNFVFHQGGWGVGEIMGVSFLQQKVLVEFEGVLTAKDISFETAFRMLSPLKKDHFLARRFGDPDAFEAFARKDPVAVIECLLKDLGPKNAKEIRNELVGLVIPEEDWSRWWQSAKIKMKKDSHILAPTSSKDPYIFDPKGFSFISQLQASLSGSNDASKKIASCYTFVRDLGSELKDEANRQFVIKELKSLDLPADSALSIQRAMLLSEFLGDKSSELDCENIAKLSEDQMFDIVNHIEILSFQKSFLSLIHSCSPAWVSVFTKILLTTSTSILRDQVFKALIVDKKARESILEKVSAMIEQPLLYPELFVWLFLRVVSGEDGLFSESDRKEIGRQMLASALEFMHKVAGSPQKDLGKKLYSFLVGQRFLAIRQIIENASIDYLKEFVLLSSKCPQFTQGDLGVLRSLAEVVQPALKRRVAEEENILWTTSESFTRMKAKLQSLIGKEMVDNAKEIEDARALGDLRENSEYKFALERRARLQEEIRVLSEEINRAKILTKDAVFTNSVGVGCKVVLEDEQGEEDCYTILGPWDANPEEKILSLKSKLAQEMVGKTVGESVLFQGKKHKIKQISSIWD
;
A
#
# COMPACT_ATOMS: atom_id res chain seq x y z
N MET A 1 37.39 6.41 -36.53
CA MET A 1 37.58 5.20 -35.70
C MET A 1 37.08 5.54 -34.32
N ASP A 2 36.39 4.64 -33.64
CA ASP A 2 36.00 4.87 -32.25
C ASP A 2 37.25 4.73 -31.35
N TYR A 3 37.96 5.84 -31.17
CA TYR A 3 39.17 5.88 -30.35
C TYR A 3 38.84 5.66 -28.88
N LEU A 4 37.64 6.05 -28.43
CA LEU A 4 37.13 5.82 -27.09
C LEU A 4 37.16 4.33 -26.74
N GLU A 5 36.50 3.47 -27.52
CA GLU A 5 36.45 2.02 -27.25
C GLU A 5 37.84 1.37 -27.27
N LYS A 6 38.70 1.78 -28.22
CA LYS A 6 40.06 1.23 -28.37
C LYS A 6 41.01 1.65 -27.26
N LEU A 7 41.06 2.94 -26.92
CA LEU A 7 41.89 3.44 -25.83
C LEU A 7 41.45 2.83 -24.50
N GLN A 8 40.15 2.71 -24.26
CA GLN A 8 39.61 2.06 -23.07
C GLN A 8 40.03 0.59 -22.96
N SER A 9 39.95 -0.16 -24.06
CA SER A 9 40.40 -1.56 -24.10
C SER A 9 41.91 -1.71 -23.85
N LEU A 10 42.73 -0.81 -24.42
CA LEU A 10 44.19 -0.84 -24.21
C LEU A 10 44.58 -0.47 -22.78
N MET A 11 43.83 0.40 -22.11
CA MET A 11 44.07 0.74 -20.70
C MET A 11 43.93 -0.47 -19.76
N GLU A 12 43.01 -1.38 -20.08
CA GLU A 12 42.74 -2.58 -19.27
C GLU A 12 43.67 -3.74 -19.64
N ASN A 13 43.98 -3.91 -20.92
CA ASN A 13 44.62 -5.12 -21.43
C ASN A 13 46.09 -4.96 -21.84
N HIS A 14 46.49 -3.80 -22.37
CA HIS A 14 47.83 -3.57 -22.96
C HIS A 14 48.35 -2.13 -22.72
N PRO A 15 48.76 -1.77 -21.48
CA PRO A 15 49.14 -0.40 -21.10
C PRO A 15 50.34 0.17 -21.86
N SER A 16 51.21 -0.67 -22.43
CA SER A 16 52.36 -0.26 -23.23
C SER A 16 51.96 0.38 -24.56
N ASP A 17 50.86 -0.10 -25.15
CA ASP A 17 50.42 0.27 -26.49
C ASP A 17 49.46 1.48 -26.45
N PHE A 18 48.93 1.78 -25.25
CA PHE A 18 48.08 2.93 -24.98
C PHE A 18 48.73 4.26 -25.41
N PHE A 19 50.01 4.48 -25.05
CA PHE A 19 50.67 5.77 -25.31
C PHE A 19 50.89 6.05 -26.80
N SER A 20 51.13 5.01 -27.60
CA SER A 20 51.25 5.13 -29.05
C SER A 20 49.92 5.54 -29.69
N LEU A 21 48.81 4.93 -29.25
CA LEU A 21 47.48 5.29 -29.74
C LEU A 21 47.01 6.66 -29.21
N TRP A 22 47.42 7.03 -27.99
CA TRP A 22 47.16 8.34 -27.42
C TRP A 22 47.85 9.45 -28.23
N GLU A 23 49.10 9.23 -28.64
CA GLU A 23 49.81 10.16 -29.51
C GLU A 23 49.07 10.34 -30.84
N GLU A 24 48.61 9.26 -31.48
CA GLU A 24 47.77 9.31 -32.69
C GLU A 24 46.46 10.10 -32.46
N TYR A 25 45.80 9.87 -31.32
CA TYR A 25 44.58 10.59 -30.94
C TYR A 25 44.82 12.11 -30.79
N CYS A 26 45.97 12.52 -30.26
CA CYS A 26 46.32 13.94 -30.11
C CYS A 26 46.52 14.67 -31.44
N PHE A 27 46.71 13.94 -32.55
CA PHE A 27 46.86 14.51 -33.90
C PHE A 27 45.57 14.51 -34.72
N ASN A 28 44.43 14.14 -34.11
CA ASN A 28 43.16 14.07 -34.82
C ASN A 28 42.52 15.46 -34.98
N ASP A 29 41.92 15.74 -36.14
CA ASP A 29 41.43 17.08 -36.52
C ASP A 29 40.08 17.47 -35.85
N VAL A 30 39.39 16.52 -35.22
CA VAL A 30 38.08 16.73 -34.58
C VAL A 30 38.10 16.15 -33.17
N VAL A 31 37.91 17.00 -32.16
CA VAL A 31 37.88 16.63 -30.74
C VAL A 31 36.47 16.79 -30.19
N SER A 32 35.93 15.72 -29.62
CA SER A 32 34.68 15.75 -28.85
C SER A 32 34.99 15.98 -27.36
N GLY A 33 34.38 16.99 -26.74
CA GLY A 33 34.56 17.30 -25.32
C GLY A 33 34.13 16.15 -24.41
N ASP A 34 32.95 15.58 -24.64
CA ASP A 34 32.41 14.43 -23.92
C ASP A 34 33.33 13.20 -24.00
N GLU A 35 33.85 12.91 -25.19
CA GLU A 35 34.76 11.77 -25.40
C GLU A 35 36.04 11.94 -24.57
N LEU A 36 36.61 13.15 -24.61
CA LEU A 36 37.84 13.47 -23.88
C LEU A 36 37.64 13.42 -22.36
N ILE A 37 36.50 13.87 -21.86
CA ILE A 37 36.14 13.76 -20.43
C ILE A 37 36.10 12.29 -20.00
N VAL A 38 35.37 11.44 -20.74
CA VAL A 38 35.26 10.01 -20.42
C VAL A 38 36.62 9.33 -20.42
N LEU A 39 37.49 9.65 -21.39
CA LEU A 39 38.86 9.13 -21.43
C LEU A 39 39.67 9.56 -20.20
N LEU A 40 39.69 10.86 -19.88
CA LEU A 40 40.47 11.39 -18.77
C LEU A 40 39.99 10.87 -17.41
N GLU A 41 38.67 10.72 -17.20
CA GLU A 41 38.13 10.13 -15.98
C GLU A 41 38.55 8.67 -15.81
N LYS A 42 38.51 7.88 -16.89
CA LYS A 42 39.03 6.52 -16.88
C LYS A 42 40.53 6.50 -16.59
N ILE A 43 41.32 7.37 -17.25
CA ILE A 43 42.77 7.43 -17.06
C ILE A 43 43.08 7.70 -15.60
N LYS A 44 42.42 8.70 -15.01
CA LYS A 44 42.56 9.08 -13.59
C LYS A 44 42.30 7.91 -12.63
N SER A 45 41.33 7.05 -12.94
CA SER A 45 40.99 5.86 -12.14
C SER A 45 41.84 4.62 -12.42
N SER A 46 42.69 4.65 -13.45
CA SER A 46 43.46 3.50 -13.93
C SER A 46 44.88 3.43 -13.35
N SER A 47 45.54 2.29 -13.53
CA SER A 47 46.96 2.11 -13.19
C SER A 47 47.92 2.97 -14.04
N ILE A 48 47.45 3.51 -15.16
CA ILE A 48 48.25 4.33 -16.09
C ILE A 48 48.37 5.79 -15.61
N ALA A 49 47.51 6.24 -14.68
CA ALA A 49 47.47 7.63 -14.22
C ALA A 49 48.85 8.24 -13.88
N PRO A 50 49.76 7.56 -13.14
CA PRO A 50 51.07 8.13 -12.81
C PRO A 50 51.98 8.33 -14.03
N ALA A 51 51.90 7.44 -15.02
CA ALA A 51 52.66 7.54 -16.25
C ALA A 51 52.06 8.61 -17.17
N PHE A 52 50.73 8.65 -17.30
CA PHE A 52 50.02 9.69 -18.03
C PHE A 52 50.23 11.08 -17.44
N GLY A 53 50.31 11.21 -16.12
CA GLY A 53 50.56 12.48 -15.44
C GLY A 53 51.83 13.21 -15.90
N LYS A 54 52.82 12.47 -16.41
CA LYS A 54 54.06 13.03 -16.99
C LYS A 54 53.85 13.64 -18.38
N ILE A 55 52.79 13.25 -19.07
CA ILE A 55 52.42 13.71 -20.43
C ILE A 55 51.05 14.39 -20.47
N ALA A 56 50.42 14.68 -19.33
CA ALA A 56 49.06 15.24 -19.27
C ALA A 56 48.93 16.57 -20.04
N GLU A 57 50.05 17.29 -20.24
CA GLU A 57 50.12 18.50 -21.06
C GLU A 57 49.82 18.27 -22.55
N SER A 58 49.94 17.03 -23.03
CA SER A 58 49.54 16.65 -24.40
C SER A 58 48.04 16.88 -24.67
N VAL A 59 47.22 17.00 -23.62
CA VAL A 59 45.79 17.31 -23.71
C VAL A 59 45.54 18.79 -24.03
N ILE A 60 46.48 19.70 -23.68
CA ILE A 60 46.26 21.15 -23.77
C ILE A 60 45.92 21.63 -25.19
N PRO A 61 46.62 21.18 -26.27
CA PRO A 61 46.24 21.55 -27.64
C PRO A 61 44.83 21.11 -28.03
N LEU A 62 44.37 19.95 -27.55
CA LEU A 62 42.99 19.46 -27.78
C LEU A 62 41.99 20.31 -27.02
N TRP A 63 42.29 20.65 -25.76
CA TRP A 63 41.48 21.53 -24.93
C TRP A 63 41.34 22.94 -25.52
N GLU A 64 42.39 23.50 -26.13
CA GLU A 64 42.37 24.82 -26.78
C GLU A 64 41.39 24.86 -27.96
N GLN A 65 41.13 23.73 -28.63
CA GLN A 65 40.19 23.62 -29.75
C GLN A 65 38.71 23.52 -29.32
N LEU A 66 38.44 23.21 -28.05
CA LEU A 66 37.08 23.08 -27.55
C LEU A 66 36.38 24.45 -27.48
N PRO A 67 35.07 24.53 -27.81
CA PRO A 67 34.28 25.75 -27.61
C PRO A 67 34.18 26.08 -26.12
N GLU A 68 34.01 27.36 -25.79
CA GLU A 68 33.75 27.78 -24.39
C GLU A 68 32.46 27.11 -23.88
N SER A 69 32.61 26.14 -22.98
CA SER A 69 31.53 25.30 -22.43
C SER A 69 31.92 24.72 -21.07
N GLU A 70 30.95 24.15 -20.34
CA GLU A 70 31.23 23.40 -19.10
C GLU A 70 32.15 22.19 -19.36
N GLU A 71 32.08 21.58 -20.55
CA GLU A 71 32.96 20.49 -20.96
C GLU A 71 34.41 20.95 -21.03
N LYS A 72 34.67 22.15 -21.59
CA LYS A 72 36.01 22.74 -21.67
C LYS A 72 36.62 22.96 -20.29
N ASP A 73 35.83 23.48 -19.34
CA ASP A 73 36.26 23.67 -17.95
C ASP A 73 36.56 22.32 -17.27
N LYS A 74 35.70 21.31 -17.50
CA LYS A 74 35.85 19.96 -16.94
C LYS A 74 37.11 19.26 -17.43
N VAL A 75 37.39 19.32 -18.74
CA VAL A 75 38.62 18.76 -19.33
C VAL A 75 39.85 19.36 -18.66
N LEU A 76 39.92 20.68 -18.54
CA LEU A 76 41.06 21.34 -17.90
C LEU A 76 41.20 20.92 -16.44
N SER A 77 40.09 20.88 -15.68
CA SER A 77 40.13 20.40 -14.30
C SER A 77 40.68 18.98 -14.18
N LEU A 78 40.32 18.07 -15.12
CA LEU A 78 40.83 16.70 -15.13
C LEU A 78 42.33 16.64 -15.47
N VAL A 79 42.82 17.48 -16.38
CA VAL A 79 44.26 17.61 -16.65
C VAL A 79 45.01 17.96 -15.37
N PHE A 80 44.53 18.95 -14.60
CA PHE A 80 45.17 19.32 -13.33
C PHE A 80 45.04 18.26 -12.24
N ASP A 81 44.00 17.43 -12.28
CA ASP A 81 43.84 16.29 -11.37
C ASP A 81 44.83 15.14 -11.68
N ILE A 82 45.33 15.03 -12.91
CA ILE A 82 46.21 13.93 -13.35
C ILE A 82 47.69 14.36 -13.43
N GLN A 83 47.96 15.61 -13.80
CA GLN A 83 49.32 16.10 -14.07
C GLN A 83 50.26 15.94 -12.87
N THR A 84 51.51 15.57 -13.15
CA THR A 84 52.60 15.50 -12.17
C THR A 84 53.83 16.33 -12.55
N THR A 85 53.80 17.01 -13.70
CA THR A 85 54.93 17.78 -14.25
C THR A 85 55.17 19.09 -13.50
N ASN A 86 54.11 19.71 -12.97
CA ASN A 86 54.14 21.03 -12.34
C ASN A 86 54.87 22.08 -13.21
N SER A 87 54.68 22.03 -14.54
CA SER A 87 55.39 22.91 -15.46
C SER A 87 54.96 24.38 -15.35
N LYS A 88 55.84 25.27 -15.80
CA LYS A 88 55.56 26.71 -15.86
C LYS A 88 54.32 27.04 -16.71
N ARG A 89 54.12 26.33 -17.83
CA ARG A 89 52.96 26.51 -18.71
C ARG A 89 51.66 26.20 -17.98
N LEU A 90 51.60 25.07 -17.27
CA LEU A 90 50.43 24.71 -16.49
C LEU A 90 50.20 25.67 -15.31
N LEU A 91 51.27 26.15 -14.67
CA LEU A 91 51.14 27.14 -13.60
C LEU A 91 50.51 28.45 -14.12
N GLU A 92 50.98 28.97 -15.26
CA GLU A 92 50.43 30.17 -15.90
C GLU A 92 48.95 29.98 -16.28
N LEU A 93 48.61 28.82 -16.86
CA LEU A 93 47.22 28.47 -17.18
C LEU A 93 46.34 28.40 -15.94
N ALA A 94 46.80 27.74 -14.86
CA ALA A 94 46.03 27.65 -13.62
C ALA A 94 45.79 29.03 -12.99
N LEU A 95 46.81 29.88 -12.95
CA LEU A 95 46.71 31.25 -12.45
C LEU A 95 45.72 32.08 -13.27
N GLN A 96 45.70 31.91 -14.60
CA GLN A 96 44.73 32.58 -15.47
C GLN A 96 43.30 32.15 -15.15
N GLN A 97 43.07 30.86 -14.90
CA GLN A 97 41.73 30.33 -14.61
C GLN A 97 41.16 30.81 -13.27
N VAL A 98 42.01 30.89 -12.25
CA VAL A 98 41.57 31.34 -10.91
C VAL A 98 41.49 32.86 -10.79
N LYS A 99 42.08 33.61 -11.74
CA LYS A 99 42.10 35.08 -11.73
C LYS A 99 40.71 35.72 -11.64
N LYS A 100 39.66 35.04 -12.14
CA LYS A 100 38.26 35.50 -12.00
C LYS A 100 37.80 35.69 -10.55
N TYR A 101 38.54 35.17 -9.58
CA TYR A 101 38.28 35.30 -8.14
C TYR A 101 39.22 36.29 -7.43
N GLU A 102 39.96 37.13 -8.16
CA GLU A 102 41.00 38.02 -7.59
C GLU A 102 40.47 38.95 -6.48
N ASP A 103 39.21 39.40 -6.60
CA ASP A 103 38.55 40.27 -5.62
C ASP A 103 38.00 39.53 -4.39
N SER A 104 38.06 38.20 -4.36
CA SER A 104 37.56 37.40 -3.23
C SER A 104 38.45 37.58 -2.00
N PRO A 105 37.88 37.74 -0.79
CA PRO A 105 38.63 38.07 0.43
C PRO A 105 39.70 37.04 0.82
N ASN A 106 39.58 35.80 0.35
CA ASN A 106 40.52 34.70 0.63
C ASN A 106 41.35 34.27 -0.59
N TYR A 107 41.34 35.04 -1.69
CA TYR A 107 42.01 34.68 -2.95
C TYR A 107 43.49 34.32 -2.77
N LYS A 108 44.27 35.21 -2.14
CA LYS A 108 45.71 35.02 -1.93
C LYS A 108 46.03 33.82 -1.04
N GLU A 109 45.18 33.57 -0.05
CA GLU A 109 45.36 32.46 0.88
C GLU A 109 44.99 31.13 0.22
N ALA A 110 43.94 31.11 -0.60
CA ALA A 110 43.59 29.96 -1.42
C ALA A 110 44.72 29.59 -2.40
N LEU A 111 45.34 30.57 -3.08
CA LEU A 111 46.50 30.33 -3.94
C LEU A 111 47.67 29.66 -3.20
N ARG A 112 47.89 30.05 -1.93
CA ARG A 112 48.91 29.43 -1.08
C ARG A 112 48.54 27.98 -0.75
N ILE A 113 47.30 27.74 -0.34
CA ILE A 113 46.83 26.40 0.09
C ILE A 113 46.88 25.39 -1.06
N VAL A 114 46.51 25.80 -2.28
CA VAL A 114 46.49 24.89 -3.45
C VAL A 114 47.82 24.79 -4.18
N GLY A 115 48.88 25.44 -3.67
CA GLY A 115 50.24 25.37 -4.21
C GLY A 115 50.52 26.25 -5.42
N LEU A 116 49.56 27.09 -5.86
CA LEU A 116 49.73 28.00 -7.00
C LEU A 116 50.58 29.23 -6.69
N ARG A 117 50.75 29.59 -5.42
CA ARG A 117 51.63 30.72 -5.04
C ARG A 117 53.10 30.43 -5.29
N ASP A 118 53.55 29.26 -4.88
CA ASP A 118 54.96 28.88 -4.92
C ASP A 118 55.27 28.01 -6.16
N GLY A 119 54.25 27.41 -6.79
CA GLY A 119 54.35 26.68 -8.05
C GLY A 119 55.08 25.33 -7.96
N ILE A 120 55.26 24.80 -6.75
CA ILE A 120 56.08 23.60 -6.51
C ILE A 120 55.25 22.32 -6.69
N PHE A 121 54.07 22.25 -6.08
CA PHE A 121 53.14 21.13 -6.17
C PHE A 121 51.71 21.65 -6.27
N PHE A 122 51.08 21.53 -7.44
CA PHE A 122 49.73 22.05 -7.70
C PHE A 122 48.83 21.07 -8.45
N THR A 123 49.05 19.76 -8.27
CA THR A 123 48.08 18.73 -8.71
C THR A 123 46.75 18.94 -7.97
N HIS A 124 45.64 18.82 -8.70
CA HIS A 124 44.26 19.10 -8.26
C HIS A 124 43.95 20.57 -7.93
N CYS A 125 44.85 21.51 -8.23
CA CYS A 125 44.73 22.89 -7.75
C CYS A 125 43.42 23.57 -8.14
N LEU A 126 42.94 23.40 -9.39
CA LEU A 126 41.70 24.04 -9.85
C LEU A 126 40.47 23.55 -9.08
N ARG A 127 40.36 22.23 -8.88
CA ARG A 127 39.25 21.62 -8.13
C ARG A 127 39.28 22.03 -6.65
N HIS A 128 40.46 22.00 -6.03
CA HIS A 128 40.62 22.42 -4.64
C HIS A 128 40.34 23.92 -4.47
N PHE A 129 40.79 24.75 -5.40
CA PHE A 129 40.55 26.18 -5.39
C PHE A 129 39.06 26.49 -5.53
N ALA A 130 38.38 25.84 -6.47
CA ALA A 130 36.93 25.96 -6.64
C ALA A 130 36.16 25.56 -5.36
N LEU A 131 36.58 24.47 -4.69
CA LEU A 131 35.99 24.10 -3.40
C LEU A 131 36.22 25.20 -2.36
N LEU A 132 37.44 25.72 -2.21
CA LEU A 132 37.74 26.80 -1.25
C LEU A 132 36.90 28.06 -1.50
N MET A 133 36.63 28.41 -2.76
CA MET A 133 35.76 29.53 -3.10
C MET A 133 34.29 29.25 -2.82
N HIS A 134 33.89 27.97 -2.84
CA HIS A 134 32.55 27.54 -2.45
C HIS A 134 32.37 27.48 -0.92
N LEU A 135 33.45 27.34 -0.16
CA LEU A 135 33.42 27.31 1.31
C LEU A 135 33.08 28.71 1.87
N CYS A 136 31.78 29.01 1.90
CA CYS A 136 31.19 30.20 2.50
C CYS A 136 30.04 29.79 3.40
N GLU A 137 29.81 30.56 4.47
CA GLU A 137 28.70 30.31 5.39
C GLU A 137 27.34 30.32 4.66
N GLY A 138 26.49 29.36 4.98
CA GLY A 138 25.20 29.14 4.32
C GLY A 138 25.26 28.51 2.91
N ASN A 139 26.44 28.07 2.46
CA ASN A 139 26.56 27.19 1.30
C ASN A 139 26.49 25.71 1.72
N PHE A 140 26.14 24.85 0.78
CA PHE A 140 25.94 23.43 1.04
C PHE A 140 27.01 22.56 0.38
N VAL A 141 27.30 21.42 1.00
CA VAL A 141 28.22 20.41 0.50
C VAL A 141 27.60 19.03 0.66
N PHE A 142 28.05 18.07 -0.16
CA PHE A 142 27.73 16.66 0.01
C PHE A 142 28.98 15.90 0.46
N HIS A 143 28.83 15.08 1.49
CA HIS A 143 29.89 14.25 2.03
C HIS A 143 29.90 12.86 1.40
N GLN A 144 30.91 12.61 0.57
CA GLN A 144 31.10 11.38 -0.20
C GLN A 144 31.31 10.13 0.67
N GLY A 145 31.79 10.29 1.90
CA GLY A 145 31.99 9.19 2.86
C GLY A 145 30.75 8.80 3.69
N GLY A 146 29.55 9.30 3.36
CA GLY A 146 28.29 8.78 3.91
C GLY A 146 27.55 9.64 4.97
N TRP A 147 28.01 10.85 5.29
CA TRP A 147 27.27 11.79 6.15
C TRP A 147 26.19 12.60 5.42
N GLY A 148 26.08 12.44 4.09
CA GLY A 148 25.03 13.10 3.32
C GLY A 148 25.27 14.59 3.10
N VAL A 149 24.19 15.37 3.04
CA VAL A 149 24.25 16.83 2.83
C VAL A 149 24.65 17.54 4.11
N GLY A 150 25.41 18.63 3.97
CA GLY A 150 25.72 19.50 5.09
C GLY A 150 25.79 20.97 4.71
N GLU A 151 25.54 21.82 5.69
CA GLU A 151 25.59 23.28 5.61
C GLU A 151 26.88 23.79 6.26
N ILE A 152 27.50 24.75 5.60
CA ILE A 152 28.73 25.37 6.08
C ILE A 152 28.34 26.42 7.12
N MET A 153 28.78 26.20 8.35
CA MET A 153 28.53 27.10 9.49
C MET A 153 29.66 28.11 9.71
N GLY A 154 30.84 27.84 9.16
CA GLY A 154 31.98 28.75 9.28
C GLY A 154 33.24 28.20 8.65
N VAL A 155 34.15 29.09 8.25
CA VAL A 155 35.39 28.74 7.56
C VAL A 155 36.55 29.54 8.13
N SER A 156 37.65 28.87 8.45
CA SER A 156 38.88 29.50 8.92
C SER A 156 40.03 29.13 8.00
N PHE A 157 40.41 30.06 7.12
CA PHE A 157 41.59 29.90 6.25
C PHE A 157 42.90 29.90 7.05
N LEU A 158 42.93 30.59 8.19
CA LEU A 158 44.09 30.58 9.09
C LEU A 158 44.33 29.19 9.71
N GLN A 159 43.26 28.54 10.17
CA GLN A 159 43.33 27.20 10.74
C GLN A 159 43.22 26.09 9.67
N GLN A 160 42.92 26.47 8.41
CA GLN A 160 42.63 25.58 7.29
C GLN A 160 41.55 24.54 7.62
N LYS A 161 40.44 25.03 8.20
CA LYS A 161 39.31 24.22 8.63
C LYS A 161 37.98 24.83 8.18
N VAL A 162 37.00 23.96 7.99
CA VAL A 162 35.60 24.30 7.79
C VAL A 162 34.74 23.57 8.81
N LEU A 163 33.81 24.30 9.40
CA LEU A 163 32.79 23.77 10.29
C LEU A 163 31.53 23.47 9.46
N VAL A 164 31.12 22.21 9.43
CA VAL A 164 29.96 21.76 8.64
C VAL A 164 28.97 21.02 9.53
N GLU A 165 27.70 21.41 9.46
CA GLU A 165 26.60 20.67 10.06
C GLU A 165 26.00 19.71 9.04
N PHE A 166 25.90 18.42 9.35
CA PHE A 166 25.40 17.40 8.43
C PHE A 166 24.05 16.86 8.86
N GLU A 167 23.28 16.44 7.87
CA GLU A 167 22.02 15.74 8.09
C GLU A 167 22.22 14.47 8.93
N GLY A 168 21.42 14.33 10.00
CA GLY A 168 21.45 13.16 10.88
C GLY A 168 22.71 13.06 11.76
N VAL A 169 23.57 14.07 11.78
CA VAL A 169 24.77 14.12 12.63
C VAL A 169 24.55 15.12 13.76
N LEU A 170 24.53 14.64 15.00
CA LEU A 170 24.17 15.41 16.20
C LEU A 170 25.01 16.69 16.45
N THR A 171 26.22 16.75 15.91
CA THR A 171 27.15 17.86 16.15
C THR A 171 27.84 18.26 14.86
N ALA A 172 27.98 19.57 14.66
CA ALA A 172 28.80 20.13 13.59
C ALA A 172 30.23 19.58 13.66
N LYS A 173 30.83 19.33 12.49
CA LYS A 173 32.15 18.72 12.33
C LYS A 173 33.15 19.75 11.86
N ASP A 174 34.25 19.86 12.60
CA ASP A 174 35.45 20.55 12.15
C ASP A 174 36.23 19.64 11.18
N ILE A 175 36.23 20.00 9.90
CA ILE A 175 36.90 19.29 8.83
C ILE A 175 38.09 20.12 8.35
N SER A 176 39.28 19.52 8.31
CA SER A 176 40.45 20.16 7.71
C SER A 176 40.27 20.32 6.20
N PHE A 177 40.88 21.33 5.58
CA PHE A 177 40.82 21.51 4.12
C PHE A 177 41.32 20.27 3.37
N GLU A 178 42.36 19.61 3.88
CA GLU A 178 42.87 18.36 3.29
C GLU A 178 41.80 17.24 3.28
N THR A 179 41.06 17.06 4.37
CA THR A 179 39.94 16.11 4.40
C THR A 179 38.77 16.59 3.54
N ALA A 180 38.48 17.89 3.53
CA ALA A 180 37.43 18.48 2.71
C ALA A 180 37.65 18.21 1.23
N PHE A 181 38.89 18.39 0.72
CA PHE A 181 39.23 18.10 -0.67
C PHE A 181 38.98 16.66 -1.09
N ARG A 182 39.06 15.71 -0.15
CA ARG A 182 38.78 14.29 -0.43
C ARG A 182 37.31 13.93 -0.28
N MET A 183 36.62 14.53 0.68
CA MET A 183 35.32 14.04 1.14
C MET A 183 34.14 14.94 0.77
N LEU A 184 34.35 16.21 0.43
CA LEU A 184 33.27 17.17 0.18
C LEU A 184 33.18 17.53 -1.30
N SER A 185 31.96 17.52 -1.82
CA SER A 185 31.61 18.09 -3.12
C SER A 185 30.66 19.27 -2.93
N PRO A 186 30.85 20.38 -3.66
CA PRO A 186 29.99 21.56 -3.55
C PRO A 186 28.57 21.25 -4.04
N LEU A 187 27.55 21.75 -3.31
CA LEU A 187 26.15 21.73 -3.72
C LEU A 187 25.62 23.15 -3.90
N LYS A 188 24.91 23.39 -5.01
CA LYS A 188 24.22 24.67 -5.24
C LYS A 188 23.00 24.78 -4.31
N LYS A 189 22.60 26.01 -3.95
CA LYS A 189 21.47 26.27 -3.05
C LYS A 189 20.11 25.82 -3.60
N ASP A 190 19.97 25.78 -4.92
CA ASP A 190 18.77 25.31 -5.62
C ASP A 190 18.71 23.79 -5.77
N HIS A 191 19.78 23.06 -5.44
CA HIS A 191 19.83 21.60 -5.50
C HIS A 191 18.83 20.98 -4.51
N PHE A 192 18.18 19.89 -4.90
CA PHE A 192 17.15 19.20 -4.12
C PHE A 192 17.58 18.92 -2.67
N LEU A 193 18.74 18.30 -2.47
CA LEU A 193 19.27 18.00 -1.13
C LEU A 193 19.57 19.25 -0.29
N ALA A 194 20.04 20.33 -0.93
CA ALA A 194 20.36 21.58 -0.24
C ALA A 194 19.07 22.27 0.23
N ARG A 195 18.04 22.33 -0.62
CA ARG A 195 16.73 22.90 -0.27
C ARG A 195 16.05 22.11 0.84
N ARG A 196 16.11 20.78 0.76
CA ARG A 196 15.54 19.86 1.75
C ARG A 196 16.18 20.02 3.12
N PHE A 197 17.48 20.25 3.19
CA PHE A 197 18.21 20.36 4.45
C PHE A 197 18.21 21.79 5.01
N GLY A 198 18.47 22.80 4.17
CA GLY A 198 18.69 24.18 4.61
C GLY A 198 17.43 24.94 5.04
N ASP A 199 16.29 24.72 4.37
CA ASP A 199 15.01 25.31 4.76
C ASP A 199 13.85 24.33 4.50
N PRO A 200 13.67 23.34 5.40
CA PRO A 200 12.67 22.29 5.23
C PRO A 200 11.25 22.85 5.14
N ASP A 201 10.93 23.88 5.94
CA ASP A 201 9.60 24.49 6.00
C ASP A 201 9.25 25.20 4.68
N ALA A 202 10.18 26.00 4.14
CA ALA A 202 9.97 26.63 2.84
C ALA A 202 9.89 25.61 1.70
N PHE A 203 10.66 24.52 1.79
CA PHE A 203 10.63 23.47 0.78
C PHE A 203 9.34 22.64 0.82
N GLU A 204 8.82 22.32 2.00
CA GLU A 204 7.49 21.70 2.18
C GLU A 204 6.38 22.61 1.60
N ALA A 205 6.41 23.90 1.91
CA ALA A 205 5.44 24.87 1.38
C ALA A 205 5.50 24.95 -0.16
N PHE A 206 6.72 24.93 -0.71
CA PHE A 206 6.93 24.87 -2.16
C PHE A 206 6.38 23.56 -2.76
N ALA A 207 6.63 22.41 -2.13
CA ALA A 207 6.14 21.12 -2.59
C ALA A 207 4.61 21.03 -2.59
N ARG A 208 3.93 21.67 -1.63
CA ARG A 208 2.47 21.78 -1.62
C ARG A 208 1.94 22.65 -2.76
N LYS A 209 2.63 23.75 -3.07
CA LYS A 209 2.25 24.69 -4.14
C LYS A 209 2.47 24.10 -5.53
N ASP A 210 3.65 23.53 -5.77
CA ASP A 210 4.06 22.99 -7.05
C ASP A 210 4.70 21.59 -6.92
N PRO A 211 3.87 20.54 -6.92
CA PRO A 211 4.36 19.17 -6.83
C PRO A 211 5.24 18.73 -8.00
N VAL A 212 5.00 19.27 -9.21
CA VAL A 212 5.74 18.86 -10.41
C VAL A 212 7.15 19.41 -10.36
N ALA A 213 7.30 20.70 -10.05
CA ALA A 213 8.62 21.33 -9.95
C ALA A 213 9.52 20.67 -8.89
N VAL A 214 8.95 20.14 -7.80
CA VAL A 214 9.71 19.36 -6.81
C VAL A 214 10.19 18.04 -7.37
N ILE A 215 9.35 17.34 -8.13
CA ILE A 215 9.74 16.08 -8.77
C ILE A 215 10.76 16.33 -9.89
N GLU A 216 10.61 17.38 -10.69
CA GLU A 216 11.61 17.80 -11.66
C GLU A 216 12.96 18.07 -10.99
N CYS A 217 12.97 18.85 -9.91
CA CYS A 217 14.17 19.14 -9.13
C CYS A 217 14.82 17.84 -8.61
N LEU A 218 14.02 16.93 -8.05
CA LEU A 218 14.49 15.64 -7.55
C LEU A 218 15.09 14.77 -8.68
N LEU A 219 14.40 14.64 -9.82
CA LEU A 219 14.83 13.80 -10.93
C LEU A 219 16.04 14.39 -11.68
N LYS A 220 16.10 15.72 -11.79
CA LYS A 220 17.24 16.44 -12.35
C LYS A 220 18.50 16.22 -11.52
N ASP A 221 18.38 16.30 -10.19
CA ASP A 221 19.54 16.32 -9.30
C ASP A 221 19.96 14.91 -8.84
N LEU A 222 19.00 14.01 -8.63
CA LEU A 222 19.24 12.65 -8.12
C LEU A 222 19.09 11.55 -9.18
N GLY A 223 18.72 11.93 -10.40
CA GLY A 223 18.51 11.02 -11.53
C GLY A 223 17.14 10.31 -11.53
N PRO A 224 16.93 9.40 -12.50
CA PRO A 224 15.67 8.67 -12.66
C PRO A 224 15.31 7.82 -11.43
N LYS A 225 14.06 7.91 -10.97
CA LYS A 225 13.56 7.17 -9.80
C LYS A 225 12.15 6.63 -10.03
N ASN A 226 11.85 5.45 -9.49
CA ASN A 226 10.49 4.90 -9.49
C ASN A 226 9.63 5.53 -8.38
N ALA A 227 8.32 5.23 -8.39
CA ALA A 227 7.37 5.81 -7.43
C ALA A 227 7.69 5.48 -5.95
N LYS A 228 8.33 4.34 -5.66
CA LYS A 228 8.70 3.94 -4.31
C LYS A 228 9.93 4.72 -3.84
N GLU A 229 10.92 4.88 -4.71
CA GLU A 229 12.11 5.67 -4.43
C GLU A 229 11.76 7.14 -4.22
N ILE A 230 10.91 7.73 -5.08
CA ILE A 230 10.41 9.10 -4.89
C ILE A 230 9.70 9.24 -3.53
N ARG A 231 8.89 8.25 -3.14
CA ARG A 231 8.27 8.25 -1.80
C ARG A 231 9.33 8.29 -0.70
N ASN A 232 10.37 7.48 -0.79
CA ASN A 232 11.41 7.40 0.23
C ASN A 232 12.21 8.71 0.37
N GLU A 233 12.40 9.46 -0.72
CA GLU A 233 13.12 10.74 -0.72
C GLU A 233 12.27 11.91 -0.20
N LEU A 234 10.93 11.80 -0.30
CA LEU A 234 10.01 12.90 0.02
C LEU A 234 9.28 12.70 1.34
N VAL A 235 8.83 11.49 1.66
CA VAL A 235 7.97 11.26 2.84
C VAL A 235 8.78 11.37 4.13
N GLY A 236 8.28 12.17 5.07
CA GLY A 236 8.91 12.43 6.36
C GLY A 236 10.03 13.47 6.31
N LEU A 237 10.49 13.85 5.12
CA LEU A 237 11.55 14.84 4.90
C LEU A 237 11.04 16.13 4.24
N VAL A 238 10.10 16.00 3.30
CA VAL A 238 9.52 17.10 2.52
C VAL A 238 8.00 17.09 2.60
N ILE A 239 7.39 15.90 2.67
CA ILE A 239 5.94 15.70 2.71
C ILE A 239 5.59 14.86 3.94
N PRO A 240 4.67 15.30 4.81
CA PRO A 240 4.17 14.48 5.90
C PRO A 240 3.52 13.16 5.42
N GLU A 241 3.68 12.07 6.17
CA GLU A 241 3.19 10.75 5.74
C GLU A 241 1.67 10.69 5.53
N GLU A 242 0.92 11.44 6.34
CA GLU A 242 -0.54 11.57 6.23
C GLU A 242 -1.00 12.25 4.93
N ASP A 243 -0.21 13.20 4.42
CA ASP A 243 -0.53 13.98 3.22
C ASP A 243 -0.12 13.27 1.92
N TRP A 244 0.81 12.30 2.01
CA TRP A 244 1.44 11.66 0.85
C TRP A 244 0.44 11.15 -0.19
N SER A 245 -0.59 10.42 0.24
CA SER A 245 -1.55 9.81 -0.70
C SER A 245 -2.28 10.85 -1.55
N ARG A 246 -2.71 11.96 -0.92
CA ARG A 246 -3.41 13.07 -1.58
C ARG A 246 -2.44 13.86 -2.46
N TRP A 247 -1.26 14.16 -1.94
CA TRP A 247 -0.22 14.91 -2.64
C TRP A 247 0.24 14.16 -3.91
N TRP A 248 0.56 12.88 -3.78
CA TRP A 248 1.04 12.05 -4.89
C TRP A 248 0.00 11.86 -6.00
N GLN A 249 -1.28 11.72 -5.64
CA GLN A 249 -2.36 11.70 -6.63
C GLN A 249 -2.44 13.01 -7.41
N SER A 250 -2.32 14.16 -6.74
CA SER A 250 -2.29 15.47 -7.40
C SER A 250 -1.07 15.61 -8.31
N ALA A 251 0.12 15.24 -7.81
CA ALA A 251 1.37 15.27 -8.56
C ALA A 251 1.28 14.42 -9.84
N LYS A 252 0.81 13.18 -9.73
CA LYS A 252 0.64 12.27 -10.88
C LYS A 252 -0.25 12.85 -11.99
N ILE A 253 -1.35 13.49 -11.62
CA ILE A 253 -2.27 14.10 -12.61
C ILE A 253 -1.60 15.26 -13.32
N LYS A 254 -0.82 16.07 -12.60
CA LYS A 254 -0.10 17.21 -13.18
C LYS A 254 1.09 16.75 -14.05
N MET A 255 1.88 15.79 -13.59
CA MET A 255 3.02 15.22 -14.33
C MET A 255 2.61 14.63 -15.68
N LYS A 256 1.42 14.03 -15.79
CA LYS A 256 0.91 13.52 -17.08
C LYS A 256 0.77 14.59 -18.16
N LYS A 257 0.67 15.86 -17.75
CA LYS A 257 0.54 17.02 -18.64
C LYS A 257 1.85 17.80 -18.76
N ASP A 258 2.88 17.35 -18.05
CA ASP A 258 4.19 17.97 -18.08
C ASP A 258 5.02 17.36 -19.22
N SER A 259 5.66 18.23 -20.00
CA SER A 259 6.46 17.78 -21.15
C SER A 259 7.86 17.32 -20.76
N HIS A 260 8.38 17.65 -19.58
CA HIS A 260 9.76 17.32 -19.19
C HIS A 260 9.86 16.01 -18.41
N ILE A 261 8.76 15.54 -17.81
CA ILE A 261 8.73 14.27 -17.09
C ILE A 261 8.06 13.18 -17.92
N LEU A 262 8.82 12.15 -18.27
CA LEU A 262 8.29 10.91 -18.84
C LEU A 262 7.78 10.00 -17.71
N ALA A 263 6.48 9.71 -17.73
CA ALA A 263 5.88 8.76 -16.81
C ALA A 263 6.17 7.31 -17.23
N PRO A 264 6.41 6.41 -16.27
CA PRO A 264 6.70 5.00 -16.56
C PRO A 264 5.45 4.23 -17.01
N THR A 265 5.66 3.17 -17.81
CA THR A 265 4.59 2.25 -18.26
C THR A 265 4.25 1.19 -17.22
N SER A 266 5.21 0.81 -16.37
CA SER A 266 5.03 -0.08 -15.22
C SER A 266 5.36 0.62 -13.89
N SER A 267 4.84 0.10 -12.78
CA SER A 267 5.13 0.65 -11.45
C SER A 267 6.59 0.49 -11.01
N LYS A 268 7.36 -0.37 -11.68
CA LYS A 268 8.78 -0.63 -11.41
C LYS A 268 9.71 0.28 -12.20
N ASP A 269 9.24 0.87 -13.30
CA ASP A 269 10.09 1.68 -14.17
C ASP A 269 10.23 3.11 -13.60
N PRO A 270 11.34 3.79 -13.88
CA PRO A 270 11.60 5.12 -13.34
C PRO A 270 10.85 6.22 -14.11
N TYR A 271 10.54 7.30 -13.41
CA TYR A 271 10.26 8.59 -14.05
C TYR A 271 11.58 9.17 -14.56
N ILE A 272 11.55 9.76 -15.76
CA ILE A 272 12.74 10.33 -16.40
C ILE A 272 12.48 11.81 -16.66
N PHE A 273 13.45 12.65 -16.31
CA PHE A 273 13.42 14.08 -16.60
C PHE A 273 14.33 14.38 -17.81
N ASP A 274 13.83 15.15 -18.78
CA ASP A 274 14.61 15.69 -19.89
C ASP A 274 14.41 17.21 -19.98
N PRO A 275 15.46 18.03 -19.86
CA PRO A 275 15.36 19.48 -19.95
C PRO A 275 14.90 20.00 -21.33
N LYS A 276 15.03 19.21 -22.40
CA LYS A 276 14.51 19.57 -23.73
C LYS A 276 13.03 19.28 -23.90
N GLY A 277 12.45 18.48 -22.99
CA GLY A 277 11.08 18.01 -23.05
C GLY A 277 10.84 16.90 -24.07
N PHE A 278 9.72 16.22 -23.91
CA PHE A 278 9.24 15.13 -24.75
C PHE A 278 8.03 15.57 -25.57
N SER A 279 7.91 15.00 -26.77
CA SER A 279 6.73 15.15 -27.62
C SER A 279 5.66 14.13 -27.23
N PHE A 280 4.50 14.60 -26.74
CA PHE A 280 3.39 13.73 -26.37
C PHE A 280 2.86 12.91 -27.54
N ILE A 281 2.80 13.50 -28.75
CA ILE A 281 2.32 12.78 -29.95
C ILE A 281 3.30 11.66 -30.35
N SER A 282 4.60 11.88 -30.19
CA SER A 282 5.62 10.87 -30.47
C SER A 282 5.57 9.71 -29.46
N GLN A 283 5.25 10.00 -28.20
CA GLN A 283 5.00 8.96 -27.20
C GLN A 283 3.76 8.12 -27.53
N LEU A 284 2.66 8.78 -27.95
CA LEU A 284 1.46 8.07 -28.40
C LEU A 284 1.78 7.19 -29.62
N GLN A 285 2.51 7.72 -30.60
CA GLN A 285 2.96 6.96 -31.78
C GLN A 285 3.72 5.69 -31.39
N ALA A 286 4.71 5.80 -30.51
CA ALA A 286 5.48 4.65 -30.03
C ALA A 286 4.59 3.62 -29.32
N SER A 287 3.65 4.07 -28.48
CA SER A 287 2.69 3.21 -27.79
C SER A 287 1.76 2.47 -28.76
N LEU A 288 1.28 3.16 -29.80
CA LEU A 288 0.38 2.58 -30.81
C LEU A 288 1.11 1.61 -31.75
N SER A 289 2.36 1.90 -32.12
CA SER A 289 3.17 0.99 -32.94
C SER A 289 3.59 -0.28 -32.18
N GLY A 290 3.77 -0.19 -30.86
CA GLY A 290 4.17 -1.34 -30.03
C GLY A 290 3.03 -2.32 -29.67
N SER A 291 1.77 -1.97 -29.96
CA SER A 291 0.60 -2.81 -29.62
C SER A 291 -0.16 -3.22 -30.88
N ASN A 292 -0.47 -4.51 -31.03
CA ASN A 292 -1.39 -5.01 -32.07
C ASN A 292 -2.84 -5.14 -31.58
N ASP A 293 -3.09 -4.84 -30.30
CA ASP A 293 -4.40 -4.96 -29.66
C ASP A 293 -5.22 -3.69 -29.85
N ALA A 294 -6.35 -3.81 -30.55
CA ALA A 294 -7.24 -2.69 -30.85
C ALA A 294 -7.86 -2.08 -29.58
N SER A 295 -8.16 -2.86 -28.55
CA SER A 295 -8.71 -2.34 -27.29
C SER A 295 -7.70 -1.40 -26.62
N LYS A 296 -6.44 -1.84 -26.52
CA LYS A 296 -5.34 -1.01 -25.99
C LYS A 296 -5.12 0.24 -26.81
N LYS A 297 -5.18 0.16 -28.14
CA LYS A 297 -5.05 1.34 -29.01
C LYS A 297 -6.15 2.36 -28.74
N ILE A 298 -7.40 1.92 -28.67
CA ILE A 298 -8.55 2.81 -28.35
C ILE A 298 -8.37 3.42 -26.94
N ALA A 299 -7.97 2.63 -25.95
CA ALA A 299 -7.72 3.10 -24.59
C ALA A 299 -6.57 4.14 -24.50
N SER A 300 -5.48 3.92 -25.24
CA SER A 300 -4.36 4.88 -25.35
C SER A 300 -4.80 6.18 -26.01
N CYS A 301 -5.51 6.11 -27.14
CA CYS A 301 -6.06 7.30 -27.80
C CYS A 301 -7.05 8.04 -26.91
N TYR A 302 -7.97 7.34 -26.23
CA TYR A 302 -8.89 7.95 -25.28
C TYR A 302 -8.15 8.66 -24.13
N THR A 303 -7.13 8.02 -23.56
CA THR A 303 -6.32 8.62 -22.49
C THR A 303 -5.61 9.89 -22.97
N PHE A 304 -5.02 9.86 -24.16
CA PHE A 304 -4.38 11.02 -24.78
C PHE A 304 -5.38 12.15 -24.98
N VAL A 305 -6.52 11.88 -25.61
CA VAL A 305 -7.53 12.89 -25.92
C VAL A 305 -8.16 13.49 -24.65
N ARG A 306 -8.37 12.68 -23.61
CA ARG A 306 -8.91 13.11 -22.31
C ARG A 306 -7.91 13.95 -21.52
N ASP A 307 -6.66 13.50 -21.39
CA ASP A 307 -5.67 14.11 -20.50
C ASP A 307 -4.90 15.24 -21.19
N LEU A 308 -4.69 15.14 -22.50
CA LEU A 308 -3.87 16.03 -23.35
C LEU A 308 -4.68 16.66 -24.49
N GLY A 309 -5.96 16.96 -24.26
CA GLY A 309 -6.83 17.56 -25.27
C GLY A 309 -6.34 18.90 -25.86
N SER A 310 -5.42 19.61 -25.19
CA SER A 310 -4.75 20.78 -25.74
C SER A 310 -3.89 20.47 -26.96
N GLU A 311 -3.29 19.28 -27.02
CA GLU A 311 -2.45 18.83 -28.14
C GLU A 311 -3.25 18.67 -29.43
N LEU A 312 -4.57 18.48 -29.32
CA LEU A 312 -5.49 18.34 -30.46
C LEU A 312 -5.85 19.69 -31.11
N LYS A 313 -5.39 20.82 -30.54
CA LYS A 313 -5.47 22.12 -31.22
C LYS A 313 -4.54 22.17 -32.44
N ASP A 314 -3.47 21.38 -32.42
CA ASP A 314 -2.67 21.12 -33.60
C ASP A 314 -3.43 20.15 -34.51
N GLU A 315 -3.77 20.63 -35.70
CA GLU A 315 -4.53 19.86 -36.68
C GLU A 315 -3.74 18.62 -37.16
N ALA A 316 -2.40 18.66 -37.18
CA ALA A 316 -1.59 17.50 -37.54
C ALA A 316 -1.73 16.37 -36.50
N ASN A 317 -1.68 16.71 -35.22
CA ASN A 317 -1.87 15.75 -34.11
C ASN A 317 -3.29 15.17 -34.14
N ARG A 318 -4.30 16.02 -34.35
CA ARG A 318 -5.69 15.58 -34.45
C ARG A 318 -5.91 14.62 -35.62
N GLN A 319 -5.40 14.96 -36.81
CA GLN A 319 -5.51 14.10 -38.00
C GLN A 319 -4.76 12.78 -37.83
N PHE A 320 -3.62 12.77 -37.13
CA PHE A 320 -2.92 11.55 -36.77
C PHE A 320 -3.81 10.61 -35.94
N VAL A 321 -4.41 11.09 -34.85
CA VAL A 321 -5.28 10.27 -33.99
C VAL A 321 -6.51 9.75 -34.76
N ILE A 322 -7.14 10.59 -35.59
CA ILE A 322 -8.27 10.18 -36.43
C ILE A 322 -7.86 9.06 -37.39
N LYS A 323 -6.71 9.21 -38.06
CA LYS A 323 -6.20 8.21 -39.00
C LYS A 323 -5.93 6.87 -38.33
N GLU A 324 -5.28 6.88 -37.16
CA GLU A 324 -4.99 5.66 -36.40
C GLU A 324 -6.26 4.96 -35.89
N LEU A 325 -7.30 5.70 -35.52
CA LEU A 325 -8.58 5.11 -35.11
C LEU A 325 -9.34 4.51 -36.31
N LYS A 326 -9.35 5.20 -37.46
CA LYS A 326 -10.02 4.72 -38.68
C LYS A 326 -9.33 3.54 -39.34
N SER A 327 -8.02 3.37 -39.14
CA SER A 327 -7.27 2.24 -39.68
C SER A 327 -7.51 0.92 -38.93
N LEU A 328 -8.15 0.96 -37.76
CA LEU A 328 -8.52 -0.24 -37.01
C LEU A 328 -9.61 -1.01 -37.75
N ASP A 329 -9.28 -2.24 -38.13
CA ASP A 329 -10.24 -3.22 -38.62
C ASP A 329 -10.98 -3.83 -37.43
N LEU A 330 -12.26 -3.47 -37.29
CA LEU A 330 -13.10 -3.84 -36.16
C LEU A 330 -14.38 -4.52 -36.67
N PRO A 331 -14.86 -5.57 -36.01
CA PRO A 331 -16.17 -6.14 -36.33
C PRO A 331 -17.25 -5.06 -36.21
N ALA A 332 -18.16 -5.04 -37.18
CA ALA A 332 -19.33 -4.14 -37.15
C ALA A 332 -20.18 -4.41 -35.91
N ASP A 333 -20.81 -3.36 -35.38
CA ASP A 333 -21.71 -3.42 -34.22
C ASP A 333 -21.07 -4.09 -32.98
N SER A 334 -19.76 -3.90 -32.80
CA SER A 334 -19.02 -4.42 -31.65
C SER A 334 -18.79 -3.33 -30.61
N ALA A 335 -18.51 -3.73 -29.36
CA ALA A 335 -18.12 -2.77 -28.32
C ALA A 335 -16.89 -1.93 -28.71
N LEU A 336 -15.96 -2.49 -29.47
CA LEU A 336 -14.80 -1.74 -29.97
C LEU A 336 -15.19 -0.75 -31.07
N SER A 337 -16.09 -1.11 -31.99
CA SER A 337 -16.54 -0.19 -33.04
C SER A 337 -17.30 0.99 -32.44
N ILE A 338 -18.18 0.74 -31.48
CA ILE A 338 -18.92 1.78 -30.74
C ILE A 338 -17.95 2.68 -29.95
N GLN A 339 -16.95 2.14 -29.25
CA GLN A 339 -15.95 2.95 -28.55
C GLN A 339 -15.13 3.83 -29.51
N ARG A 340 -14.73 3.29 -30.68
CA ARG A 340 -14.08 4.07 -31.74
C ARG A 340 -14.99 5.19 -32.23
N ALA A 341 -16.24 4.89 -32.53
CA ALA A 341 -17.22 5.86 -33.01
C ALA A 341 -17.47 6.98 -32.00
N MET A 342 -17.54 6.65 -30.70
CA MET A 342 -17.69 7.65 -29.62
C MET A 342 -16.47 8.54 -29.50
N LEU A 343 -15.27 7.96 -29.57
CA LEU A 343 -14.04 8.75 -29.52
C LEU A 343 -13.92 9.72 -30.71
N LEU A 344 -14.29 9.27 -31.92
CA LEU A 344 -14.31 10.10 -33.13
C LEU A 344 -15.34 11.25 -33.03
N SER A 345 -16.56 10.94 -32.58
CA SER A 345 -17.67 11.90 -32.57
C SER A 345 -17.63 12.86 -31.38
N GLU A 346 -17.47 12.35 -30.16
CA GLU A 346 -17.54 13.15 -28.93
C GLU A 346 -16.30 14.04 -28.74
N PHE A 347 -15.13 13.60 -29.21
CA PHE A 347 -13.87 14.30 -28.93
C PHE A 347 -13.13 14.82 -30.15
N LEU A 348 -13.25 14.16 -31.31
CA LEU A 348 -12.49 14.53 -32.51
C LEU A 348 -13.35 15.23 -33.56
N GLY A 349 -14.65 15.43 -33.30
CA GLY A 349 -15.57 16.17 -34.17
C GLY A 349 -15.86 15.49 -35.50
N ASP A 350 -15.60 14.18 -35.59
CA ASP A 350 -15.83 13.37 -36.78
C ASP A 350 -17.10 12.54 -36.61
N LYS A 351 -18.13 12.85 -37.40
CA LYS A 351 -19.43 12.21 -37.26
C LYS A 351 -19.33 10.75 -37.66
N SER A 352 -19.80 9.86 -36.77
CA SER A 352 -19.87 8.43 -37.05
C SER A 352 -21.32 8.01 -37.23
N SER A 353 -21.63 7.40 -38.37
CA SER A 353 -22.97 6.85 -38.64
C SER A 353 -23.33 5.69 -37.71
N GLU A 354 -22.35 5.02 -37.10
CA GLU A 354 -22.58 3.92 -36.15
C GLU A 354 -23.39 4.36 -34.91
N LEU A 355 -23.36 5.65 -34.56
CA LEU A 355 -24.04 6.20 -33.39
C LEU A 355 -25.41 6.82 -33.71
N ASP A 356 -25.82 6.80 -34.98
CA ASP A 356 -27.12 7.33 -35.38
C ASP A 356 -28.25 6.51 -34.76
N CYS A 357 -29.32 7.20 -34.32
CA CYS A 357 -30.47 6.52 -33.71
C CYS A 357 -31.07 5.42 -34.60
N GLU A 358 -31.02 5.57 -35.93
CA GLU A 358 -31.50 4.56 -36.87
C GLU A 358 -30.72 3.24 -36.80
N ASN A 359 -29.41 3.31 -36.54
CA ASN A 359 -28.57 2.12 -36.45
C ASN A 359 -28.67 1.49 -35.06
N ILE A 360 -28.72 2.31 -34.00
CA ILE A 360 -28.94 1.83 -32.64
C ILE A 360 -30.30 1.14 -32.50
N ALA A 361 -31.35 1.67 -33.12
CA ALA A 361 -32.69 1.08 -33.10
C ALA A 361 -32.79 -0.26 -33.87
N LYS A 362 -31.83 -0.58 -34.77
CA LYS A 362 -31.77 -1.86 -35.49
C LYS A 362 -31.09 -2.97 -34.68
N LEU A 363 -30.30 -2.62 -33.67
CA LEU A 363 -29.63 -3.61 -32.82
C LEU A 363 -30.66 -4.41 -32.02
N SER A 364 -30.40 -5.71 -31.86
CA SER A 364 -31.22 -6.56 -30.99
C SER A 364 -30.96 -6.28 -29.51
N GLU A 365 -31.88 -6.72 -28.63
CA GLU A 365 -31.71 -6.62 -27.18
C GLU A 365 -30.40 -7.27 -26.70
N ASP A 366 -30.07 -8.45 -27.22
CA ASP A 366 -28.86 -9.18 -26.84
C ASP A 366 -27.60 -8.45 -27.33
N GLN A 367 -27.62 -7.91 -28.55
CA GLN A 367 -26.49 -7.12 -29.08
C GLN A 367 -26.23 -5.87 -28.22
N MET A 368 -27.28 -5.10 -27.89
CA MET A 368 -27.14 -3.91 -27.04
C MET A 368 -26.58 -4.28 -25.66
N PHE A 369 -27.09 -5.36 -25.06
CA PHE A 369 -26.61 -5.86 -23.77
C PHE A 369 -25.13 -6.26 -23.82
N ASP A 370 -24.74 -7.02 -24.85
CA ASP A 370 -23.36 -7.49 -25.01
C ASP A 370 -22.41 -6.32 -25.24
N ILE A 371 -22.79 -5.36 -26.09
CA ILE A 371 -21.98 -4.16 -26.33
C ILE A 371 -21.74 -3.39 -25.03
N VAL A 372 -22.80 -3.08 -24.25
CA VAL A 372 -22.67 -2.33 -22.99
C VAL A 372 -21.69 -3.03 -22.03
N ASN A 373 -21.76 -4.35 -21.90
CA ASN A 373 -20.91 -5.10 -20.97
C ASN A 373 -19.44 -5.19 -21.41
N HIS A 374 -19.16 -5.06 -22.71
CA HIS A 374 -17.80 -5.13 -23.26
C HIS A 374 -17.16 -3.76 -23.52
N ILE A 375 -17.88 -2.65 -23.26
CA ILE A 375 -17.27 -1.31 -23.25
C ILE A 375 -16.42 -1.16 -21.98
N GLU A 376 -15.10 -1.08 -22.16
CA GLU A 376 -14.14 -0.94 -21.05
C GLU A 376 -14.10 0.50 -20.49
N ILE A 377 -14.34 1.49 -21.36
CA ILE A 377 -14.28 2.90 -21.00
C ILE A 377 -15.62 3.35 -20.39
N LEU A 378 -15.62 3.61 -19.07
CA LEU A 378 -16.83 3.95 -18.33
C LEU A 378 -17.60 5.16 -18.90
N SER A 379 -16.94 6.20 -19.41
CA SER A 379 -17.62 7.35 -20.03
C SER A 379 -18.43 6.93 -21.26
N PHE A 380 -17.84 6.08 -22.12
CA PHE A 380 -18.51 5.54 -23.30
C PHE A 380 -19.64 4.60 -22.94
N GLN A 381 -19.48 3.79 -21.89
CA GLN A 381 -20.56 2.93 -21.41
C GLN A 381 -21.79 3.76 -21.00
N LYS A 382 -21.57 4.91 -20.36
CA LYS A 382 -22.62 5.87 -19.97
C LYS A 382 -23.27 6.54 -21.17
N SER A 383 -22.46 7.04 -22.11
CA SER A 383 -22.95 7.63 -23.36
C SER A 383 -23.81 6.63 -24.14
N PHE A 384 -23.38 5.37 -24.22
CA PHE A 384 -24.09 4.35 -24.99
C PHE A 384 -25.42 3.98 -24.37
N LEU A 385 -25.49 3.85 -23.03
CA LEU A 385 -26.76 3.70 -22.33
C LEU A 385 -27.71 4.86 -22.60
N SER A 386 -27.20 6.10 -22.59
CA SER A 386 -28.03 7.27 -22.90
C SER A 386 -28.60 7.20 -24.32
N LEU A 387 -27.81 6.74 -25.29
CA LEU A 387 -28.26 6.55 -26.67
C LEU A 387 -29.30 5.43 -26.79
N ILE A 388 -29.10 4.29 -26.10
CA ILE A 388 -30.09 3.21 -26.05
C ILE A 388 -31.41 3.74 -25.50
N HIS A 389 -31.37 4.48 -24.38
CA HIS A 389 -32.55 5.07 -23.75
C HIS A 389 -33.30 6.05 -24.67
N SER A 390 -32.59 6.83 -25.49
CA SER A 390 -33.21 7.81 -26.39
C SER A 390 -33.69 7.22 -27.73
N CYS A 391 -32.99 6.22 -28.27
CA CYS A 391 -33.19 5.78 -29.64
C CYS A 391 -33.88 4.40 -29.75
N SER A 392 -33.76 3.51 -28.76
CA SER A 392 -34.20 2.12 -28.90
C SER A 392 -35.55 1.88 -28.21
N PRO A 393 -36.55 1.26 -28.88
CA PRO A 393 -37.81 0.88 -28.24
C PRO A 393 -37.64 -0.26 -27.22
N ALA A 394 -36.54 -1.02 -27.29
CA ALA A 394 -36.23 -2.12 -26.37
C ALA A 394 -35.41 -1.67 -25.14
N TRP A 395 -35.26 -0.36 -24.90
CA TRP A 395 -34.41 0.12 -23.81
C TRP A 395 -34.81 -0.42 -22.44
N VAL A 396 -36.11 -0.59 -22.17
CA VAL A 396 -36.61 -1.09 -20.87
C VAL A 396 -36.13 -2.51 -20.60
N SER A 397 -36.19 -3.40 -21.61
CA SER A 397 -35.76 -4.79 -21.45
C SER A 397 -34.25 -4.88 -21.30
N VAL A 398 -33.49 -4.16 -22.12
CA VAL A 398 -32.02 -4.06 -22.02
C VAL A 398 -31.59 -3.56 -20.63
N PHE A 399 -32.14 -2.43 -20.18
CA PHE A 399 -31.78 -1.83 -18.89
C PHE A 399 -32.15 -2.74 -17.72
N THR A 400 -33.30 -3.42 -17.81
CA THR A 400 -33.71 -4.42 -16.81
C THR A 400 -32.74 -5.60 -16.80
N LYS A 401 -32.32 -6.12 -17.96
CA LYS A 401 -31.35 -7.21 -18.06
C LYS A 401 -30.00 -6.80 -17.42
N ILE A 402 -29.54 -5.56 -17.66
CA ILE A 402 -28.34 -4.99 -17.05
C ILE A 402 -28.50 -4.86 -15.53
N LEU A 403 -29.62 -4.30 -15.05
CA LEU A 403 -29.90 -4.14 -13.62
C LEU A 403 -29.76 -5.46 -12.85
N LEU A 404 -30.27 -6.55 -13.42
CA LEU A 404 -30.29 -7.88 -12.83
C LEU A 404 -28.93 -8.59 -12.83
N THR A 405 -28.07 -8.31 -13.81
CA THR A 405 -26.86 -9.13 -14.08
C THR A 405 -25.54 -8.39 -13.90
N THR A 406 -25.53 -7.06 -13.92
CA THR A 406 -24.31 -6.28 -13.76
C THR A 406 -23.66 -6.53 -12.41
N SER A 407 -22.34 -6.45 -12.30
CA SER A 407 -21.60 -6.47 -11.04
C SER A 407 -21.22 -5.06 -10.55
N THR A 408 -21.18 -4.08 -11.45
CA THR A 408 -20.74 -2.70 -11.21
C THR A 408 -21.84 -1.85 -10.57
N SER A 409 -21.60 -1.30 -9.37
CA SER A 409 -22.58 -0.44 -8.69
C SER A 409 -22.93 0.82 -9.49
N ILE A 410 -21.95 1.45 -10.13
CA ILE A 410 -22.14 2.67 -10.92
C ILE A 410 -23.11 2.43 -12.09
N LEU A 411 -22.90 1.33 -12.82
CA LEU A 411 -23.77 0.97 -13.95
C LEU A 411 -25.18 0.67 -13.46
N ARG A 412 -25.27 -0.10 -12.36
CA ARG A 412 -26.55 -0.42 -11.71
C ARG A 412 -27.32 0.82 -11.29
N ASP A 413 -26.67 1.78 -10.64
CA ASP A 413 -27.27 3.06 -10.23
C ASP A 413 -27.85 3.83 -11.42
N GLN A 414 -27.18 3.82 -12.56
CA GLN A 414 -27.61 4.56 -13.74
C GLN A 414 -28.82 3.93 -14.43
N VAL A 415 -28.79 2.62 -14.69
CA VAL A 415 -29.94 1.94 -15.32
C VAL A 415 -31.14 1.96 -14.38
N PHE A 416 -30.93 1.77 -13.08
CA PHE A 416 -31.99 1.82 -12.09
C PHE A 416 -32.69 3.20 -12.07
N LYS A 417 -31.91 4.30 -12.04
CA LYS A 417 -32.46 5.66 -12.07
C LYS A 417 -33.31 5.93 -13.31
N ALA A 418 -32.90 5.43 -14.48
CA ALA A 418 -33.71 5.59 -15.70
C ALA A 418 -35.01 4.78 -15.62
N LEU A 419 -34.93 3.54 -15.13
CA LEU A 419 -36.08 2.65 -15.07
C LEU A 419 -37.15 3.08 -14.05
N ILE A 420 -36.79 3.62 -12.88
CA ILE A 420 -37.77 4.02 -11.85
C ILE A 420 -38.60 5.26 -12.25
N VAL A 421 -38.11 6.05 -13.22
CA VAL A 421 -38.81 7.24 -13.71
C VAL A 421 -39.95 6.88 -14.65
N ASP A 422 -39.78 5.83 -15.47
CA ASP A 422 -40.86 5.34 -16.33
C ASP A 422 -41.83 4.46 -15.53
N LYS A 423 -43.13 4.77 -15.60
CA LYS A 423 -44.14 4.09 -14.80
C LYS A 423 -44.27 2.59 -15.13
N LYS A 424 -44.22 2.22 -16.42
CA LYS A 424 -44.37 0.82 -16.85
C LYS A 424 -43.13 0.01 -16.50
N ALA A 425 -41.94 0.58 -16.70
CA ALA A 425 -40.68 -0.05 -16.31
C ALA A 425 -40.62 -0.26 -14.79
N ARG A 426 -41.04 0.73 -14.00
CA ARG A 426 -41.13 0.61 -12.54
C ARG A 426 -42.03 -0.53 -12.09
N GLU A 427 -43.22 -0.67 -12.68
CA GLU A 427 -44.14 -1.78 -12.36
C GLU A 427 -43.48 -3.15 -12.67
N SER A 428 -42.85 -3.29 -13.83
CA SER A 428 -42.12 -4.53 -14.20
C SER A 428 -40.97 -4.86 -13.25
N ILE A 429 -40.25 -3.85 -12.74
CA ILE A 429 -39.14 -4.05 -11.80
C ILE A 429 -39.65 -4.44 -10.42
N LEU A 430 -40.77 -3.85 -9.96
CA LEU A 430 -41.35 -4.21 -8.67
C LEU A 430 -41.71 -5.70 -8.60
N GLU A 431 -42.24 -6.27 -9.68
CA GLU A 431 -42.49 -7.72 -9.77
C GLU A 431 -41.21 -8.55 -9.61
N LYS A 432 -40.14 -8.18 -10.35
CA LYS A 432 -38.85 -8.88 -10.27
C LYS A 432 -38.15 -8.71 -8.92
N VAL A 433 -38.24 -7.52 -8.33
CA VAL A 433 -37.70 -7.22 -7.00
C VAL A 433 -38.43 -8.03 -5.94
N SER A 434 -39.76 -8.13 -6.02
CA SER A 434 -40.55 -8.92 -5.07
C SER A 434 -40.14 -10.40 -5.12
N ALA A 435 -40.01 -10.97 -6.33
CA ALA A 435 -39.50 -12.33 -6.51
C ALA A 435 -38.05 -12.51 -5.97
N MET A 436 -37.20 -11.50 -6.13
CA MET A 436 -35.84 -11.51 -5.60
C MET A 436 -35.79 -11.43 -4.06
N ILE A 437 -36.71 -10.70 -3.43
CA ILE A 437 -36.79 -10.64 -1.95
C ILE A 437 -37.11 -12.02 -1.38
N GLU A 438 -38.02 -12.76 -2.03
CA GLU A 438 -38.34 -14.15 -1.64
C GLU A 438 -37.19 -15.12 -1.94
N GLN A 439 -36.46 -14.91 -3.05
CA GLN A 439 -35.33 -15.75 -3.45
C GLN A 439 -34.08 -14.91 -3.77
N PRO A 440 -33.31 -14.47 -2.75
CA PRO A 440 -32.14 -13.60 -2.93
C PRO A 440 -31.05 -14.18 -3.83
N LEU A 441 -30.99 -15.51 -3.94
CA LEU A 441 -30.01 -16.21 -4.77
C LEU A 441 -30.26 -16.09 -6.27
N LEU A 442 -31.45 -15.64 -6.70
CA LEU A 442 -31.74 -15.38 -8.13
C LEU A 442 -30.86 -14.24 -8.68
N TYR A 443 -30.72 -13.15 -7.89
CA TYR A 443 -29.91 -11.98 -8.24
C TYR A 443 -29.11 -11.48 -7.03
N PRO A 444 -28.07 -12.20 -6.59
CA PRO A 444 -27.35 -11.95 -5.34
C PRO A 444 -26.78 -10.53 -5.22
N GLU A 445 -26.14 -10.04 -6.28
CA GLU A 445 -25.51 -8.71 -6.31
C GLU A 445 -26.56 -7.60 -6.25
N LEU A 446 -27.68 -7.77 -6.98
CA LEU A 446 -28.81 -6.83 -6.95
C LEU A 446 -29.47 -6.84 -5.58
N PHE A 447 -29.68 -8.00 -4.97
CA PHE A 447 -30.28 -8.13 -3.64
C PHE A 447 -29.48 -7.36 -2.59
N VAL A 448 -28.17 -7.60 -2.52
CA VAL A 448 -27.30 -6.89 -1.57
C VAL A 448 -27.28 -5.40 -1.87
N TRP A 449 -27.15 -5.00 -3.14
CA TRP A 449 -27.13 -3.57 -3.50
C TRP A 449 -28.45 -2.86 -3.14
N LEU A 450 -29.60 -3.48 -3.42
CA LEU A 450 -30.90 -2.90 -3.15
C LEU A 450 -31.19 -2.86 -1.64
N PHE A 451 -30.86 -3.91 -0.90
CA PHE A 451 -31.04 -3.95 0.56
C PHE A 451 -30.37 -2.75 1.25
N LEU A 452 -29.12 -2.45 0.90
CA LEU A 452 -28.38 -1.33 1.47
C LEU A 452 -29.10 0.02 1.21
N ARG A 453 -29.66 0.21 0.03
CA ARG A 453 -30.40 1.42 -0.37
C ARG A 453 -31.76 1.53 0.33
N VAL A 454 -32.51 0.43 0.41
CA VAL A 454 -33.82 0.40 1.07
C VAL A 454 -33.68 0.74 2.54
N VAL A 455 -32.70 0.15 3.23
CA VAL A 455 -32.44 0.42 4.65
C VAL A 455 -31.95 1.85 4.88
N SER A 456 -31.19 2.41 3.93
CA SER A 456 -30.72 3.80 4.00
C SER A 456 -31.79 4.83 3.59
N GLY A 457 -32.93 4.39 3.07
CA GLY A 457 -34.01 5.26 2.59
C GLY A 457 -33.74 5.91 1.23
N GLU A 458 -32.80 5.40 0.45
CA GLU A 458 -32.36 5.96 -0.82
C GLU A 458 -32.84 5.17 -2.05
N ASP A 459 -33.79 4.24 -1.88
CA ASP A 459 -34.23 3.34 -2.95
C ASP A 459 -35.06 4.02 -4.05
N GLY A 460 -35.86 5.04 -3.74
CA GLY A 460 -36.78 5.68 -4.71
C GLY A 460 -37.85 4.75 -5.31
N LEU A 461 -37.98 3.51 -4.82
CA LEU A 461 -38.81 2.45 -5.35
C LEU A 461 -40.04 2.21 -4.45
N PHE A 462 -39.84 2.17 -3.14
CA PHE A 462 -40.88 1.87 -2.17
C PHE A 462 -41.38 3.15 -1.47
N SER A 463 -42.65 3.14 -1.07
CA SER A 463 -43.23 4.25 -0.31
C SER A 463 -42.68 4.27 1.12
N GLU A 464 -42.67 5.44 1.78
CA GLU A 464 -42.28 5.55 3.19
C GLU A 464 -43.13 4.65 4.10
N SER A 465 -44.41 4.44 3.77
CA SER A 465 -45.30 3.57 4.54
C SER A 465 -44.94 2.09 4.43
N ASP A 466 -44.46 1.65 3.27
CA ASP A 466 -44.14 0.23 3.03
C ASP A 466 -42.69 -0.13 3.39
N ARG A 467 -41.80 0.87 3.46
CA ARG A 467 -40.35 0.67 3.63
C ARG A 467 -40.01 -0.14 4.88
N LYS A 468 -40.68 0.09 6.00
CA LYS A 468 -40.39 -0.66 7.24
C LYS A 468 -40.71 -2.14 7.08
N GLU A 469 -41.85 -2.46 6.46
CA GLU A 469 -42.27 -3.85 6.28
C GLU A 469 -41.41 -4.58 5.26
N ILE A 470 -41.10 -3.92 4.15
CA ILE A 470 -40.18 -4.45 3.13
C ILE A 470 -38.78 -4.61 3.71
N GLY A 471 -38.31 -3.64 4.49
CA GLY A 471 -37.02 -3.73 5.21
C GLY A 471 -36.95 -4.94 6.14
N ARG A 472 -38.04 -5.29 6.81
CA ARG A 472 -38.13 -6.48 7.67
C ARG A 472 -38.08 -7.78 6.87
N GLN A 473 -38.82 -7.85 5.77
CA GLN A 473 -38.78 -9.00 4.86
C GLN A 473 -37.38 -9.19 4.27
N MET A 474 -36.79 -8.11 3.75
CA MET A 474 -35.44 -8.15 3.20
C MET A 474 -34.39 -8.48 4.26
N LEU A 475 -34.55 -8.05 5.52
CA LEU A 475 -33.63 -8.42 6.60
C LEU A 475 -33.69 -9.92 6.91
N ALA A 476 -34.89 -10.51 6.97
CA ALA A 476 -35.04 -11.96 7.15
C ALA A 476 -34.38 -12.72 5.98
N SER A 477 -34.68 -12.32 4.75
CA SER A 477 -34.06 -12.87 3.54
C SER A 477 -32.54 -12.66 3.50
N ALA A 478 -32.03 -11.54 4.02
CA ALA A 478 -30.60 -11.25 4.08
C ALA A 478 -29.87 -12.17 5.05
N LEU A 479 -30.46 -12.47 6.21
CA LEU A 479 -29.90 -13.42 7.18
C LEU A 479 -29.89 -14.85 6.59
N GLU A 480 -30.97 -15.26 5.94
CA GLU A 480 -31.02 -16.55 5.26
C GLU A 480 -29.97 -16.63 4.12
N PHE A 481 -29.87 -15.58 3.31
CA PHE A 481 -28.85 -15.46 2.27
C PHE A 481 -27.45 -15.55 2.86
N MET A 482 -27.14 -14.80 3.93
CA MET A 482 -25.84 -14.83 4.62
C MET A 482 -25.47 -16.24 5.08
N HIS A 483 -26.43 -16.98 5.65
CA HIS A 483 -26.23 -18.37 6.03
C HIS A 483 -25.90 -19.26 4.81
N LYS A 484 -26.68 -19.15 3.72
CA LYS A 484 -26.50 -19.96 2.50
C LYS A 484 -25.17 -19.67 1.79
N VAL A 485 -24.75 -18.40 1.71
CA VAL A 485 -23.54 -18.03 0.94
C VAL A 485 -22.24 -18.21 1.71
N ALA A 486 -22.27 -18.46 3.02
CA ALA A 486 -21.07 -18.51 3.86
C ALA A 486 -19.99 -19.50 3.37
N GLY A 487 -20.41 -20.64 2.83
CA GLY A 487 -19.52 -21.67 2.24
C GLY A 487 -19.42 -21.61 0.70
N SER A 488 -20.00 -20.61 0.07
CA SER A 488 -20.08 -20.50 -1.40
C SER A 488 -19.03 -19.53 -1.96
N PRO A 489 -18.83 -19.51 -3.30
CA PRO A 489 -18.05 -18.45 -3.96
C PRO A 489 -18.56 -17.03 -3.67
N GLN A 490 -19.83 -16.86 -3.28
CA GLN A 490 -20.47 -15.58 -2.98
C GLN A 490 -20.32 -15.14 -1.51
N LYS A 491 -19.47 -15.80 -0.71
CA LYS A 491 -19.26 -15.48 0.72
C LYS A 491 -18.96 -14.01 1.02
N ASP A 492 -18.32 -13.30 0.08
CA ASP A 492 -17.95 -11.90 0.27
C ASP A 492 -19.17 -10.97 0.21
N LEU A 493 -20.24 -11.33 -0.50
CA LEU A 493 -21.54 -10.64 -0.41
C LEU A 493 -22.15 -10.77 0.99
N GLY A 494 -22.06 -11.95 1.59
CA GLY A 494 -22.50 -12.17 2.98
C GLY A 494 -21.68 -11.36 3.99
N LYS A 495 -20.36 -11.24 3.80
CA LYS A 495 -19.51 -10.36 4.62
C LYS A 495 -19.86 -8.88 4.45
N LYS A 496 -20.24 -8.45 3.24
CA LYS A 496 -20.68 -7.07 2.97
C LYS A 496 -21.96 -6.74 3.73
N LEU A 497 -22.94 -7.64 3.73
CA LEU A 497 -24.15 -7.51 4.54
C LEU A 497 -23.82 -7.48 6.04
N TYR A 498 -22.99 -8.40 6.53
CA TYR A 498 -22.53 -8.40 7.93
C TYR A 498 -21.92 -7.05 8.34
N SER A 499 -20.97 -6.54 7.55
CA SER A 499 -20.30 -5.25 7.83
C SER A 499 -21.30 -4.09 7.92
N PHE A 500 -22.28 -4.05 7.02
CA PHE A 500 -23.34 -3.05 7.06
C PHE A 500 -24.26 -3.20 8.28
N LEU A 501 -24.67 -4.43 8.59
CA LEU A 501 -25.59 -4.73 9.68
C LEU A 501 -24.99 -4.44 11.07
N VAL A 502 -23.70 -4.70 11.27
CA VAL A 502 -22.98 -4.40 12.52
C VAL A 502 -22.57 -2.92 12.60
N GLY A 503 -22.43 -2.28 11.45
CA GLY A 503 -22.02 -0.88 11.31
C GLY A 503 -22.80 0.09 12.21
N GLN A 504 -22.12 1.13 12.67
CA GLN A 504 -22.68 2.18 13.54
C GLN A 504 -23.44 1.63 14.77
N ARG A 505 -22.89 0.58 15.41
CA ARG A 505 -23.53 -0.12 16.54
C ARG A 505 -24.92 -0.64 16.16
N PHE A 506 -24.99 -1.44 15.10
CA PHE A 506 -26.22 -2.08 14.63
C PHE A 506 -27.37 -1.10 14.31
N LEU A 507 -27.05 0.09 13.79
CA LEU A 507 -28.06 1.13 13.54
C LEU A 507 -29.15 0.65 12.56
N ALA A 508 -28.74 0.05 11.44
CA ALA A 508 -29.63 -0.51 10.42
C ALA A 508 -30.65 -1.48 11.04
N ILE A 509 -30.18 -2.43 11.84
CA ILE A 509 -31.03 -3.41 12.51
C ILE A 509 -32.00 -2.70 13.45
N ARG A 510 -31.52 -1.81 14.32
CA ARG A 510 -32.35 -1.06 15.27
C ARG A 510 -33.52 -0.34 14.59
N GLN A 511 -33.28 0.26 13.44
CA GLN A 511 -34.32 0.95 12.67
C GLN A 511 -35.35 -0.02 12.06
N ILE A 512 -34.91 -1.18 11.56
CA ILE A 512 -35.80 -2.17 10.91
C ILE A 512 -36.69 -2.89 11.94
N ILE A 513 -36.11 -3.29 13.07
CA ILE A 513 -36.81 -4.08 14.09
C ILE A 513 -37.68 -3.23 15.03
N GLU A 514 -37.61 -1.90 14.92
CA GLU A 514 -38.43 -0.99 15.72
C GLU A 514 -39.93 -1.33 15.57
N ASN A 515 -40.61 -1.48 16.70
CA ASN A 515 -42.03 -1.86 16.78
C ASN A 515 -42.37 -3.17 16.03
N ALA A 516 -41.41 -4.07 15.83
CA ALA A 516 -41.67 -5.35 15.19
C ALA A 516 -42.46 -6.30 16.11
N SER A 517 -43.19 -7.25 15.50
CA SER A 517 -43.97 -8.24 16.25
C SER A 517 -43.05 -9.21 17.00
N ILE A 518 -43.58 -9.83 18.06
CA ILE A 518 -42.83 -10.82 18.83
C ILE A 518 -42.41 -12.02 17.97
N ASP A 519 -43.24 -12.44 17.03
CA ASP A 519 -42.95 -13.60 16.18
C ASP A 519 -41.87 -13.29 15.15
N TYR A 520 -41.89 -12.09 14.57
CA TYR A 520 -40.80 -11.62 13.72
C TYR A 520 -39.47 -11.55 14.50
N LEU A 521 -39.48 -11.02 15.72
CA LEU A 521 -38.26 -10.92 16.54
C LEU A 521 -37.70 -12.30 16.94
N LYS A 522 -38.57 -13.29 17.20
CA LYS A 522 -38.14 -14.68 17.42
C LYS A 522 -37.45 -15.26 16.18
N GLU A 523 -38.05 -15.06 15.01
CA GLU A 523 -37.49 -15.49 13.73
C GLU A 523 -36.15 -14.80 13.44
N PHE A 524 -36.09 -13.49 13.62
CA PHE A 524 -34.88 -12.69 13.48
C PHE A 524 -33.72 -13.20 14.35
N VAL A 525 -33.97 -13.47 15.65
CA VAL A 525 -32.94 -14.02 16.56
C VAL A 525 -32.51 -15.42 16.11
N LEU A 526 -33.45 -16.27 15.69
CA LEU A 526 -33.16 -17.61 15.19
C LEU A 526 -32.30 -17.57 13.91
N LEU A 527 -32.69 -16.77 12.91
CA LEU A 527 -31.95 -16.62 11.66
C LEU A 527 -30.57 -16.02 11.90
N SER A 528 -30.46 -15.04 12.79
CA SER A 528 -29.17 -14.46 13.21
C SER A 528 -28.24 -15.53 13.77
N SER A 529 -28.73 -16.43 14.64
CA SER A 529 -27.92 -17.50 15.23
C SER A 529 -27.40 -18.53 14.22
N LYS A 530 -28.02 -18.63 13.04
CA LYS A 530 -27.57 -19.52 11.95
C LYS A 530 -26.45 -18.91 11.11
N CYS A 531 -26.23 -17.59 11.19
CA CYS A 531 -25.25 -16.91 10.36
C CYS A 531 -23.84 -17.06 10.96
N PRO A 532 -22.90 -17.76 10.31
CA PRO A 532 -21.55 -17.96 10.83
C PRO A 532 -20.71 -16.66 10.86
N GLN A 533 -21.15 -15.60 10.20
CA GLN A 533 -20.47 -14.31 10.18
C GLN A 533 -20.60 -13.55 11.51
N PHE A 534 -21.67 -13.80 12.30
CA PHE A 534 -21.85 -13.15 13.60
C PHE A 534 -21.02 -13.85 14.68
N THR A 535 -20.31 -13.05 15.48
CA THR A 535 -19.62 -13.53 16.67
C THR A 535 -20.61 -13.79 17.81
N GLN A 536 -20.18 -14.51 18.85
CA GLN A 536 -20.99 -14.67 20.06
C GLN A 536 -21.34 -13.32 20.71
N GLY A 537 -20.43 -12.35 20.65
CA GLY A 537 -20.69 -10.98 21.10
C GLY A 537 -21.80 -10.31 20.30
N ASP A 538 -21.77 -10.43 18.97
CA ASP A 538 -22.81 -9.87 18.10
C ASP A 538 -24.17 -10.51 18.39
N LEU A 539 -24.24 -11.85 18.49
CA LEU A 539 -25.48 -12.56 18.81
C LEU A 539 -26.07 -12.12 20.15
N GLY A 540 -25.21 -11.86 21.15
CA GLY A 540 -25.62 -11.29 22.43
C GLY A 540 -26.24 -9.89 22.29
N VAL A 541 -25.66 -9.03 21.45
CA VAL A 541 -26.20 -7.70 21.14
C VAL A 541 -27.53 -7.81 20.39
N LEU A 542 -27.63 -8.66 19.36
CA LEU A 542 -28.85 -8.84 18.57
C LEU A 542 -30.02 -9.34 19.42
N ARG A 543 -29.77 -10.29 20.33
CA ARG A 543 -30.77 -10.74 21.31
C ARG A 543 -31.18 -9.59 22.25
N SER A 544 -30.21 -8.85 22.79
CA SER A 544 -30.48 -7.71 23.67
C SER A 544 -31.33 -6.63 22.97
N LEU A 545 -31.05 -6.35 21.69
CA LEU A 545 -31.86 -5.42 20.89
C LEU A 545 -33.29 -5.92 20.71
N ALA A 546 -33.49 -7.20 20.41
CA ALA A 546 -34.82 -7.80 20.30
C ALA A 546 -35.59 -7.73 21.64
N GLU A 547 -34.93 -8.00 22.76
CA GLU A 547 -35.49 -7.91 24.11
C GLU A 547 -35.84 -6.46 24.52
N VAL A 548 -35.07 -5.48 24.05
CA VAL A 548 -35.39 -4.06 24.27
C VAL A 548 -36.65 -3.65 23.53
N VAL A 549 -36.82 -4.12 22.28
CA VAL A 549 -38.05 -3.86 21.51
C VAL A 549 -39.24 -4.61 22.09
N GLN A 550 -39.05 -5.87 22.50
CA GLN A 550 -40.10 -6.70 23.08
C GLN A 550 -39.63 -7.39 24.38
N PRO A 551 -39.86 -6.76 25.56
CA PRO A 551 -39.40 -7.28 26.85
C PRO A 551 -39.90 -8.68 27.20
N ALA A 552 -41.02 -9.12 26.62
CA ALA A 552 -41.55 -10.48 26.77
C ALA A 552 -40.62 -11.58 26.24
N LEU A 553 -39.59 -11.24 25.44
CA LEU A 553 -38.58 -12.17 24.93
C LEU A 553 -37.54 -12.59 25.98
N LYS A 554 -37.43 -11.88 27.11
CA LYS A 554 -36.51 -12.25 28.19
C LYS A 554 -36.89 -13.62 28.76
N ARG A 555 -36.18 -14.66 28.34
CA ARG A 555 -36.25 -16.00 28.96
C ARG A 555 -35.58 -15.94 30.33
N ARG A 556 -36.36 -16.17 31.39
CA ARG A 556 -35.82 -16.68 32.66
C ARG A 556 -35.53 -18.17 32.48
N VAL A 557 -34.35 -18.64 32.92
CA VAL A 557 -33.89 -20.05 32.99
C VAL A 557 -33.24 -20.62 31.71
N ALA A 558 -31.89 -20.62 31.63
CA ALA A 558 -30.99 -21.58 30.91
C ALA A 558 -29.54 -21.03 30.70
N GLU A 559 -28.90 -20.41 31.70
CA GLU A 559 -27.50 -19.91 31.58
C GLU A 559 -26.48 -20.69 32.44
N GLU A 560 -26.88 -21.75 33.15
CA GLU A 560 -25.98 -22.46 34.07
C GLU A 560 -25.11 -23.56 33.42
N GLU A 561 -25.41 -24.01 32.20
CA GLU A 561 -24.67 -25.13 31.58
C GLU A 561 -23.28 -24.80 31.02
N ASN A 562 -22.84 -23.54 30.99
CA ASN A 562 -21.55 -23.16 30.39
C ASN A 562 -20.58 -22.37 31.31
N ILE A 563 -20.86 -22.31 32.61
CA ILE A 563 -20.00 -21.64 33.59
C ILE A 563 -18.90 -22.60 34.05
N LEU A 564 -17.63 -22.15 33.98
CA LEU A 564 -16.50 -22.88 34.54
C LEU A 564 -16.25 -22.41 35.97
N TRP A 565 -16.71 -23.19 36.94
CA TRP A 565 -16.46 -22.87 38.35
C TRP A 565 -15.02 -23.18 38.75
N THR A 566 -14.36 -22.30 39.50
CA THR A 566 -12.98 -22.52 39.95
C THR A 566 -12.67 -21.79 41.27
N THR A 567 -11.62 -22.18 41.98
CA THR A 567 -11.14 -21.44 43.16
C THR A 567 -10.40 -20.15 42.75
N SER A 568 -10.30 -19.19 43.68
CA SER A 568 -9.55 -17.94 43.44
C SER A 568 -8.06 -18.19 43.16
N GLU A 569 -7.49 -19.23 43.77
CA GLU A 569 -6.09 -19.61 43.59
C GLU A 569 -5.86 -20.14 42.17
N SER A 570 -6.66 -21.12 41.74
CA SER A 570 -6.56 -21.69 40.40
C SER A 570 -6.86 -20.67 39.30
N PHE A 571 -7.83 -19.77 39.50
CA PHE A 571 -8.09 -18.68 38.58
C PHE A 571 -6.86 -17.77 38.41
N THR A 572 -6.21 -17.39 39.52
CA THR A 572 -4.99 -16.57 39.50
C THR A 572 -3.85 -17.29 38.81
N ARG A 573 -3.66 -18.59 39.10
CA ARG A 573 -2.66 -19.45 38.45
C ARG A 573 -2.87 -19.53 36.94
N MET A 574 -4.10 -19.74 36.48
CA MET A 574 -4.43 -19.82 35.05
C MET A 574 -4.29 -18.47 34.35
N LYS A 575 -4.65 -17.37 35.02
CA LYS A 575 -4.42 -16.01 34.50
C LYS A 575 -2.93 -15.69 34.35
N ALA A 576 -2.11 -16.06 35.34
CA ALA A 576 -0.66 -15.91 35.27
C ALA A 576 -0.06 -16.77 34.15
N LYS A 577 -0.55 -18.00 33.96
CA LYS A 577 -0.18 -18.86 32.84
C LYS A 577 -0.50 -18.20 31.50
N LEU A 578 -1.71 -17.64 31.32
CA LEU A 578 -2.08 -16.93 30.10
C LEU A 578 -1.15 -15.72 29.83
N GLN A 579 -0.83 -14.94 30.87
CA GLN A 579 0.10 -13.81 30.75
C GLN A 579 1.52 -14.25 30.37
N SER A 580 2.01 -15.37 30.92
CA SER A 580 3.31 -15.94 30.54
C SER A 580 3.32 -16.39 29.07
N LEU A 581 2.25 -17.04 28.61
CA LEU A 581 2.11 -17.49 27.22
C LEU A 581 2.12 -16.30 26.24
N ILE A 582 1.31 -15.27 26.50
CA ILE A 582 1.20 -14.08 25.63
C ILE A 582 2.47 -13.23 25.69
N GLY A 583 3.06 -13.07 26.88
CA GLY A 583 4.18 -12.17 27.10
C GLY A 583 5.52 -12.82 26.81
N LYS A 584 5.90 -13.80 27.63
CA LYS A 584 7.24 -14.40 27.56
C LYS A 584 7.37 -15.36 26.38
N GLU A 585 6.50 -16.37 26.31
CA GLU A 585 6.69 -17.48 25.36
C GLU A 585 6.41 -17.10 23.91
N MET A 586 5.43 -16.23 23.65
CA MET A 586 5.15 -15.71 22.31
C MET A 586 6.26 -14.77 21.81
N VAL A 587 6.86 -13.97 22.68
CA VAL A 587 7.98 -13.09 22.32
C VAL A 587 9.25 -13.92 22.07
N ASP A 588 9.51 -14.92 22.90
CA ASP A 588 10.63 -15.84 22.71
C ASP A 588 10.48 -16.62 21.39
N ASN A 589 9.29 -17.14 21.08
CA ASN A 589 9.02 -17.80 19.81
C ASN A 589 9.14 -16.85 18.59
N ALA A 590 8.80 -15.57 18.74
CA ALA A 590 8.99 -14.60 17.66
C ALA A 590 10.49 -14.39 17.35
N LYS A 591 11.34 -14.35 18.38
CA LYS A 591 12.80 -14.30 18.22
C LYS A 591 13.35 -15.57 17.59
N GLU A 592 12.90 -16.75 18.04
CA GLU A 592 13.28 -18.04 17.43
C GLU A 592 12.97 -18.08 15.92
N ILE A 593 11.83 -17.51 15.50
CA ILE A 593 11.45 -17.42 14.07
C ILE A 593 12.37 -16.44 13.32
N GLU A 594 12.72 -15.31 13.93
CA GLU A 594 13.61 -14.29 13.33
C GLU A 594 15.03 -14.82 13.16
N ASP A 595 15.58 -15.45 14.20
CA ASP A 595 16.90 -16.10 14.18
C ASP A 595 16.96 -17.22 13.14
N ALA A 596 15.94 -18.08 13.10
CA ALA A 596 15.84 -19.14 12.09
C ALA A 596 15.73 -18.59 10.66
N ARG A 597 15.16 -17.39 10.48
CA ARG A 597 15.04 -16.72 9.17
C ARG A 597 16.37 -16.14 8.69
N ALA A 598 17.28 -15.77 9.60
CA ALA A 598 18.60 -15.24 9.28
C ALA A 598 19.58 -16.32 8.75
N LEU A 599 19.28 -17.60 8.99
CA LEU A 599 20.15 -18.74 8.65
C LEU A 599 20.07 -19.21 7.18
N GLY A 600 19.34 -18.51 6.30
CA GLY A 600 19.35 -18.76 4.85
C GLY A 600 18.13 -19.52 4.31
N ASP A 601 18.34 -20.54 3.46
CA ASP A 601 17.28 -21.12 2.61
C ASP A 601 16.13 -21.75 3.42
N LEU A 602 14.97 -21.08 3.37
CA LEU A 602 13.80 -21.35 4.21
C LEU A 602 13.09 -22.67 3.86
N ARG A 603 13.39 -23.29 2.72
CA ARG A 603 12.71 -24.53 2.28
C ARG A 603 13.22 -25.78 3.01
N GLU A 604 14.48 -25.80 3.39
CA GLU A 604 15.12 -26.94 4.08
C GLU A 604 15.34 -26.71 5.58
N ASN A 605 15.15 -25.49 6.07
CA ASN A 605 15.38 -25.15 7.47
C ASN A 605 14.34 -25.83 8.41
N SER A 606 14.78 -26.86 9.14
CA SER A 606 13.97 -27.61 10.12
C SER A 606 13.65 -26.78 11.37
N GLU A 607 14.54 -25.89 11.79
CA GLU A 607 14.34 -25.00 12.94
C GLU A 607 13.21 -24.01 12.66
N TYR A 608 13.13 -23.48 11.43
CA TYR A 608 12.03 -22.60 11.01
C TYR A 608 10.67 -23.31 11.02
N LYS A 609 10.60 -24.58 10.56
CA LYS A 609 9.37 -25.39 10.59
C LYS A 609 8.93 -25.68 12.02
N PHE A 610 9.88 -26.06 12.88
CA PHE A 610 9.60 -26.31 14.30
C PHE A 610 9.12 -25.04 15.02
N ALA A 611 9.72 -23.89 14.74
CA ALA A 611 9.32 -22.61 15.33
C ALA A 611 7.90 -22.20 14.91
N LEU A 612 7.48 -22.50 13.66
CA LEU A 612 6.10 -22.30 13.19
C LEU A 612 5.09 -23.26 13.83
N GLU A 613 5.44 -24.54 14.00
CA GLU A 613 4.59 -25.50 14.70
C GLU A 613 4.39 -25.10 16.17
N ARG A 614 5.48 -24.68 16.84
CA ARG A 614 5.42 -24.13 18.18
C ARG A 614 4.50 -22.91 18.26
N ARG A 615 4.58 -22.00 17.28
CA ARG A 615 3.69 -20.83 17.20
C ARG A 615 2.21 -21.23 17.13
N ALA A 616 1.88 -22.20 16.28
CA ALA A 616 0.51 -22.68 16.13
C ALA A 616 -0.03 -23.29 17.43
N ARG A 617 0.81 -24.07 18.13
CA ARG A 617 0.46 -24.65 19.43
C ARG A 617 0.24 -23.58 20.50
N LEU A 618 1.15 -22.60 20.61
CA LEU A 618 1.01 -21.49 21.58
C LEU A 618 -0.27 -20.68 21.33
N GLN A 619 -0.60 -20.40 20.06
CA GLN A 619 -1.83 -19.68 19.70
C GLN A 619 -3.08 -20.46 20.09
N GLU A 620 -3.11 -21.78 19.88
CA GLU A 620 -4.24 -22.61 20.28
C GLU A 620 -4.39 -22.69 21.81
N GLU A 621 -3.28 -22.85 22.54
CA GLU A 621 -3.29 -22.86 24.01
C GLU A 621 -3.79 -21.51 24.57
N ILE A 622 -3.35 -20.39 24.00
CA ILE A 622 -3.85 -19.05 24.36
C ILE A 622 -5.34 -18.92 24.07
N ARG A 623 -5.80 -19.38 22.90
CA ARG A 623 -7.21 -19.32 22.50
C ARG A 623 -8.11 -20.07 23.48
N VAL A 624 -7.76 -21.33 23.75
CA VAL A 624 -8.50 -22.19 24.68
C VAL A 624 -8.49 -21.58 26.08
N LEU A 625 -7.32 -21.24 26.62
CA LEU A 625 -7.21 -20.73 27.99
C LEU A 625 -7.92 -19.38 28.17
N SER A 626 -7.88 -18.51 27.16
CA SER A 626 -8.61 -17.23 27.18
C SER A 626 -10.13 -17.45 27.16
N GLU A 627 -10.62 -18.41 26.37
CA GLU A 627 -12.04 -18.78 26.35
C GLU A 627 -12.48 -19.34 27.70
N GLU A 628 -11.66 -20.20 28.30
CA GLU A 628 -11.92 -20.78 29.62
C GLU A 628 -11.92 -19.73 30.74
N ILE A 629 -10.99 -18.78 30.74
CA ILE A 629 -10.95 -17.66 31.70
C ILE A 629 -12.20 -16.78 31.56
N ASN A 630 -12.66 -16.50 30.34
CA ASN A 630 -13.83 -15.65 30.12
C ASN A 630 -15.13 -16.27 30.64
N ARG A 631 -15.26 -17.61 30.61
CA ARG A 631 -16.41 -18.32 31.19
C ARG A 631 -16.23 -18.69 32.66
N ALA A 632 -15.06 -18.43 33.24
CA ALA A 632 -14.75 -18.88 34.59
C ALA A 632 -15.40 -17.98 35.64
N LYS A 633 -16.00 -18.59 36.67
CA LYS A 633 -16.51 -17.89 37.85
C LYS A 633 -15.81 -18.42 39.10
N ILE A 634 -15.37 -17.48 39.95
CA ILE A 634 -14.73 -17.79 41.22
C ILE A 634 -15.79 -18.27 42.21
N LEU A 635 -15.57 -19.44 42.80
CA LEU A 635 -16.37 -19.97 43.89
C LEU A 635 -16.27 -19.07 45.12
N THR A 636 -17.43 -18.70 45.68
CA THR A 636 -17.54 -17.95 46.93
C THR A 636 -18.40 -18.72 47.91
N LYS A 637 -18.29 -18.43 49.21
CA LYS A 637 -19.03 -19.13 50.28
C LYS A 637 -20.54 -19.13 50.03
N ASP A 638 -21.08 -18.01 49.56
CA ASP A 638 -22.51 -17.84 49.30
C ASP A 638 -23.01 -18.59 48.06
N ALA A 639 -22.11 -19.07 47.20
CA ALA A 639 -22.44 -19.78 45.96
C ALA A 639 -22.52 -21.31 46.13
N VAL A 640 -22.21 -21.84 47.32
CA VAL A 640 -22.23 -23.29 47.59
C VAL A 640 -23.44 -23.65 48.43
N PHE A 641 -24.31 -24.47 47.87
CA PHE A 641 -25.46 -25.03 48.57
C PHE A 641 -25.15 -26.46 49.02
N THR A 642 -25.35 -26.77 50.31
CA THR A 642 -25.06 -28.09 50.90
C THR A 642 -26.29 -29.00 50.97
N ASN A 643 -27.45 -28.55 50.48
CA ASN A 643 -28.69 -29.32 50.46
C ASN A 643 -28.65 -30.49 49.46
N SER A 644 -27.83 -30.36 48.41
CA SER A 644 -27.54 -31.41 47.43
C SER A 644 -26.09 -31.30 46.99
N VAL A 645 -25.56 -32.37 46.40
CA VAL A 645 -24.19 -32.39 45.92
C VAL A 645 -24.05 -31.45 44.71
N GLY A 646 -23.14 -30.48 44.79
CA GLY A 646 -22.84 -29.52 43.74
C GLY A 646 -21.35 -29.16 43.71
N VAL A 647 -21.00 -28.17 42.89
CA VAL A 647 -19.63 -27.67 42.86
C VAL A 647 -19.31 -26.91 44.15
N GLY A 648 -18.14 -27.14 44.74
CA GLY A 648 -17.75 -26.59 46.04
C GLY A 648 -18.20 -27.41 47.25
N CYS A 649 -18.79 -28.60 47.05
CA CYS A 649 -19.16 -29.50 48.13
C CYS A 649 -18.07 -30.54 48.44
N LYS A 650 -17.89 -30.85 49.73
CA LYS A 650 -17.25 -32.06 50.25
C LYS A 650 -18.34 -33.10 50.49
N VAL A 651 -18.12 -34.31 49.99
CA VAL A 651 -19.08 -35.41 50.04
C VAL A 651 -18.42 -36.62 50.68
N VAL A 652 -18.99 -37.10 51.79
CA VAL A 652 -18.55 -38.34 52.45
C VAL A 652 -19.41 -39.49 51.96
N LEU A 653 -18.76 -40.47 51.33
CA LEU A 653 -19.35 -41.71 50.87
C LEU A 653 -19.02 -42.84 51.84
N GLU A 654 -20.03 -43.60 52.25
CA GLU A 654 -19.88 -44.80 53.08
C GLU A 654 -20.16 -46.04 52.20
N ASP A 655 -19.27 -47.04 52.22
CA ASP A 655 -19.47 -48.30 51.52
C ASP A 655 -20.25 -49.34 52.36
N GLU A 656 -20.47 -50.54 51.82
CA GLU A 656 -21.21 -51.61 52.51
C GLU A 656 -20.43 -52.22 53.69
N GLN A 657 -19.13 -51.97 53.78
CA GLN A 657 -18.24 -52.40 54.86
C GLN A 657 -18.14 -51.36 55.98
N GLY A 658 -18.72 -50.17 55.79
CA GLY A 658 -18.67 -49.04 56.72
C GLY A 658 -17.40 -48.20 56.59
N GLU A 659 -16.62 -48.35 55.52
CA GLU A 659 -15.47 -47.49 55.23
C GLU A 659 -15.96 -46.17 54.61
N GLU A 660 -15.37 -45.06 55.08
CA GLU A 660 -15.75 -43.70 54.65
C GLU A 660 -14.67 -43.06 53.78
N ASP A 661 -15.06 -42.57 52.62
CA ASP A 661 -14.23 -41.78 51.72
C ASP A 661 -14.81 -40.37 51.54
N CYS A 662 -13.97 -39.35 51.76
CA CYS A 662 -14.33 -37.95 51.51
C CYS A 662 -13.79 -37.50 50.15
N TYR A 663 -14.68 -36.97 49.30
CA TYR A 663 -14.36 -36.39 48.00
C TYR A 663 -14.78 -34.93 47.93
N THR A 664 -13.96 -34.09 47.32
CA THR A 664 -14.30 -32.68 47.08
C THR A 664 -14.63 -32.47 45.61
N ILE A 665 -15.75 -31.83 45.29
CA ILE A 665 -16.14 -31.58 43.89
C ILE A 665 -15.82 -30.14 43.51
N LEU A 666 -14.89 -29.96 42.58
CA LEU A 666 -14.51 -28.64 42.07
C LEU A 666 -14.48 -28.60 40.53
N GLY A 667 -14.13 -27.45 39.98
CA GLY A 667 -13.93 -27.28 38.56
C GLY A 667 -12.77 -28.09 37.98
N PRO A 668 -12.67 -28.15 36.64
CA PRO A 668 -11.61 -28.89 35.96
C PRO A 668 -10.20 -28.38 36.28
N TRP A 669 -10.03 -27.09 36.58
CA TRP A 669 -8.72 -26.51 36.93
C TRP A 669 -8.23 -26.83 38.34
N ASP A 670 -9.15 -27.25 39.22
CA ASP A 670 -8.91 -27.51 40.63
C ASP A 670 -8.86 -29.01 40.94
N ALA A 671 -9.14 -29.86 39.96
CA ALA A 671 -9.21 -31.31 40.14
C ALA A 671 -7.82 -31.90 40.44
N ASN A 672 -7.73 -32.64 41.54
CA ASN A 672 -6.55 -33.35 41.98
C ASN A 672 -6.95 -34.72 42.55
N PRO A 673 -6.87 -35.80 41.76
CA PRO A 673 -7.26 -37.14 42.19
C PRO A 673 -6.47 -37.67 43.39
N GLU A 674 -5.20 -37.27 43.54
CA GLU A 674 -4.35 -37.69 44.66
C GLU A 674 -4.86 -37.14 46.00
N GLU A 675 -5.46 -35.95 45.98
CA GLU A 675 -6.07 -35.29 47.14
C GLU A 675 -7.59 -35.55 47.24
N LYS A 676 -8.12 -36.52 46.47
CA LYS A 676 -9.56 -36.82 46.37
C LYS A 676 -10.41 -35.62 45.93
N ILE A 677 -9.84 -34.69 45.16
CA ILE A 677 -10.56 -33.56 44.55
C ILE A 677 -10.98 -33.96 43.13
N LEU A 678 -12.27 -34.16 42.93
CA LEU A 678 -12.87 -34.58 41.68
C LEU A 678 -13.30 -33.36 40.85
N SER A 679 -12.98 -33.41 39.55
CA SER A 679 -13.60 -32.51 38.58
C SER A 679 -15.10 -32.79 38.52
N LEU A 680 -15.90 -31.73 38.42
CA LEU A 680 -17.34 -31.81 38.15
C LEU A 680 -17.63 -32.69 36.92
N LYS A 681 -16.71 -32.74 35.93
CA LYS A 681 -16.86 -33.58 34.73
C LYS A 681 -16.49 -35.05 34.92
N SER A 682 -15.99 -35.44 36.09
CA SER A 682 -15.62 -36.83 36.36
C SER A 682 -16.86 -37.71 36.49
N LYS A 683 -16.75 -38.98 36.07
CA LYS A 683 -17.89 -39.93 36.11
C LYS A 683 -18.48 -40.07 37.51
N LEU A 684 -17.62 -40.16 38.53
CA LEU A 684 -18.04 -40.26 39.92
C LEU A 684 -18.73 -38.97 40.40
N ALA A 685 -18.20 -37.78 40.07
CA ALA A 685 -18.86 -36.52 40.42
C ALA A 685 -20.22 -36.37 39.74
N GLN A 686 -20.33 -36.68 38.45
CA GLN A 686 -21.61 -36.63 37.71
C GLN A 686 -22.66 -37.57 38.33
N GLU A 687 -22.25 -38.73 38.83
CA GLU A 687 -23.14 -39.68 39.50
C GLU A 687 -23.61 -39.18 40.88
N MET A 688 -22.86 -38.27 41.51
CA MET A 688 -23.18 -37.66 42.81
C MET A 688 -23.99 -36.37 42.66
N VAL A 689 -23.72 -35.56 41.64
CA VAL A 689 -24.32 -34.22 41.45
C VAL A 689 -25.85 -34.28 41.50
N GLY A 690 -26.45 -33.38 42.28
CA GLY A 690 -27.90 -33.28 42.49
C GLY A 690 -28.46 -34.23 43.55
N LYS A 691 -27.71 -35.24 44.01
CA LYS A 691 -28.14 -36.18 45.05
C LYS A 691 -28.06 -35.57 46.44
N THR A 692 -28.86 -36.10 47.37
CA THR A 692 -28.96 -35.63 48.76
C THR A 692 -28.41 -36.65 49.76
N VAL A 693 -28.24 -36.22 51.02
CA VAL A 693 -27.78 -37.11 52.10
C VAL A 693 -28.74 -38.29 52.26
N GLY A 694 -28.19 -39.51 52.27
CA GLY A 694 -28.92 -40.76 52.38
C GLY A 694 -29.13 -41.49 51.05
N GLU A 695 -28.94 -40.83 49.91
CA GLU A 695 -29.03 -41.44 48.59
C GLU A 695 -27.78 -42.25 48.25
N SER A 696 -27.91 -43.17 47.28
CA SER A 696 -26.82 -44.06 46.88
C SER A 696 -26.27 -43.76 45.49
N VAL A 697 -24.97 -43.99 45.34
CA VAL A 697 -24.22 -43.83 44.10
C VAL A 697 -23.56 -45.15 43.75
N LEU A 698 -23.55 -45.47 42.45
CA LEU A 698 -22.93 -46.70 41.97
C LEU A 698 -21.56 -46.35 41.40
N PHE A 699 -20.50 -46.93 41.95
CA PHE A 699 -19.14 -46.72 41.46
C PHE A 699 -18.40 -48.05 41.44
N GLN A 700 -17.79 -48.37 40.30
CA GLN A 700 -17.07 -49.64 40.08
C GLN A 700 -17.88 -50.90 40.48
N GLY A 701 -19.20 -50.88 40.29
CA GLY A 701 -20.09 -52.00 40.61
C GLY A 701 -20.44 -52.15 42.10
N LYS A 702 -19.95 -51.25 42.97
CA LYS A 702 -20.31 -51.19 44.39
C LYS A 702 -21.26 -50.03 44.66
N LYS A 703 -22.13 -50.20 45.65
CA LYS A 703 -23.09 -49.18 46.08
C LYS A 703 -22.52 -48.42 47.27
N HIS A 704 -22.36 -47.11 47.13
CA HIS A 704 -21.94 -46.22 48.21
C HIS A 704 -23.10 -45.32 48.59
N LYS A 705 -23.21 -44.96 49.87
CA LYS A 705 -24.26 -44.08 50.40
C LYS A 705 -23.67 -42.73 50.76
N ILE A 706 -24.33 -41.63 50.38
CA ILE A 706 -23.93 -40.28 50.76
C ILE A 706 -24.28 -40.08 52.23
N LYS A 707 -23.27 -39.99 53.09
CA LYS A 707 -23.42 -39.83 54.53
C LYS A 707 -23.51 -38.37 54.95
N GLN A 708 -22.71 -37.52 54.32
CA GLN A 708 -22.60 -36.11 54.66
C GLN A 708 -22.25 -35.27 53.43
N ILE A 709 -22.84 -34.07 53.37
CA ILE A 709 -22.49 -33.02 52.40
C ILE A 709 -22.14 -31.77 53.21
N SER A 710 -20.96 -31.20 53.00
CA SER A 710 -20.53 -29.94 53.61
C SER A 710 -19.87 -29.03 52.58
N SER A 711 -19.69 -27.75 52.91
CA SER A 711 -18.97 -26.83 52.04
C SER A 711 -17.46 -27.08 52.11
N ILE A 712 -16.70 -26.67 51.09
CA ILE A 712 -15.22 -26.70 51.15
C ILE A 712 -14.64 -25.80 52.25
N TRP A 713 -15.40 -24.82 52.71
CA TRP A 713 -15.03 -23.89 53.79
C TRP A 713 -15.53 -24.30 55.17
N ASP A 714 -16.30 -25.39 55.24
CA ASP A 714 -16.63 -26.10 56.49
C ASP A 714 -15.59 -27.20 56.74
#